data_AF-A0A3A6PAD2-F1
#
_entry.id   AF-A0A3A6PAD2-F1
#
_cell.length_a   1.000
_cell.length_b   1.000
_cell.length_c   1.000
_cell.angle_alpha   90.00
_cell.angle_beta   90.00
_cell.angle_gamma   90.00
#
_symmetry.space_group_name_H-M   'P 1'
#
loop_
_entity.id
_entity.type
_entity.pdbx_description
1 polymer ?
#
loop_
_entity_poly.entity_id
_entity_poly.type
_entity_poly.pdbx_seq_one_letter_code
_entity_poly.pdbx_strand_id
1 'polypeptide(L)'
;MALRINTNISALSAHKNMIKNDNSLSASLEKLSSGLRINRAADDASGMAIADSLKSQALGLGQAIRNANDGISMVQTADGALEESINIVNTIKTKAIQAAQDGQTTESRKAIQADISKLMEELDTIAKTTSFNNQKLLSGNFTDKKFQVGAYSGETVNISIGSSESTKIGHVTTGKLGLTNASGGVVQLSIYSNLQSQSFTLQAVDIKANNSAENGMAALADAINKLSDVLGISADAVVESTSTNAVASGTTGSDFAINGVAIGEVATVANDADGSLVKAINNKTSDHGVVASVAADGKLKLTAVDGRAISVTGGTGDVLAGSNMSSFGHVLLKQQGSNELLVSDLSSGSAVAFQSNVDIDNAFVTSIDSTLTAGSVLGSSSTVAAGSTFGATLTDAVASAPITTTTDSLLKAGSVLTSNSVISTGSVFGGKGTVAGATNTTTADSLVTAGSVLSSGSLLAAGTVLTQDIVGSNGTIAAGTTLQTDTYLSGGVTLQSDMILKAGSNLVTDSQLAAGSTYGDNITLASSMNITEDMTLKSGSTINSGAETSIVAGSTIGGTFTVAADVTMTQDMTLKANSTVLSQSAFAAGSTLGGRITITAAETASADVTLAATSTLANGSVLKSGTVLANDVVVSNTGGIAGTTTLTAGTTLEQDYTTSGTNALTYDQTVKAGSVLAATTEIAANAGGASGTEVTETQMSRLSDVNVLTQEGAQVAIAVADAALKDLDKVRSDLGSVQNQLTSTISNISVTRVNISAAESSIRDVDFAEESANFSRMQILTQASTFAMAQANASSQNVLSLLQG
;
A
#
# COMPACT_ATOMS: atom_id res chain seq x y z
N MET A 1 32.72 48.70 102.07
CA MET A 1 31.41 48.02 102.13
C MET A 1 30.66 48.54 103.35
N ALA A 2 29.51 49.17 103.16
CA ALA A 2 28.70 49.65 104.29
C ALA A 2 27.92 48.48 104.91
N LEU A 3 28.22 48.15 106.17
CA LEU A 3 27.51 47.13 106.95
C LEU A 3 26.11 47.64 107.31
N ARG A 4 25.10 47.31 106.50
CA ARG A 4 23.68 47.56 106.81
C ARG A 4 23.11 46.31 107.49
N ILE A 5 22.57 46.46 108.69
CA ILE A 5 22.20 45.35 109.58
C ILE A 5 20.74 44.87 109.38
N ASN A 6 19.83 45.77 109.00
CA ASN A 6 18.40 45.44 108.84
C ASN A 6 18.09 44.60 107.58
N THR A 7 18.98 44.63 106.58
CA THR A 7 18.84 43.84 105.35
C THR A 7 20.13 43.05 105.13
N ASN A 8 20.09 41.76 105.45
CA ASN A 8 21.22 40.86 105.24
C ASN A 8 21.36 40.50 103.76
N ILE A 9 22.12 41.31 103.03
CA ILE A 9 22.34 41.15 101.58
C ILE A 9 23.04 39.80 101.28
N SER A 10 23.91 39.33 102.18
CA SER A 10 24.61 38.04 102.02
C SER A 10 23.65 36.85 102.10
N ALA A 11 22.71 36.86 103.06
CA ALA A 11 21.68 35.83 103.15
C ALA A 11 20.66 35.91 102.00
N LEU A 12 20.25 37.11 101.58
CA LEU A 12 19.39 37.31 100.42
C LEU A 12 20.05 36.81 99.12
N SER A 13 21.35 37.07 98.95
CA SER A 13 22.12 36.55 97.82
C SER A 13 22.25 35.02 97.86
N ALA A 14 22.50 34.44 99.04
CA ALA A 14 22.56 32.99 99.22
C ALA A 14 21.20 32.32 98.94
N HIS A 15 20.10 32.91 99.42
CA HIS A 15 18.73 32.46 99.16
C HIS A 15 18.35 32.55 97.67
N LYS A 16 18.69 33.65 96.99
CA LYS A 16 18.50 33.80 95.54
C LYS A 16 19.24 32.72 94.75
N ASN A 17 20.49 32.42 95.14
CA ASN A 17 21.27 31.36 94.51
C ASN A 17 20.73 29.96 94.84
N MET A 18 20.23 29.74 96.07
CA MET A 18 19.55 28.51 96.46
C MET A 18 18.31 28.24 95.60
N ILE A 19 17.41 29.21 95.45
CA ILE A 19 16.22 29.08 94.58
C ILE A 19 16.63 28.76 93.13
N LYS A 20 17.68 29.42 92.63
CA LYS A 20 18.19 29.15 91.29
C LYS A 20 18.70 27.70 91.14
N ASN A 21 19.43 27.20 92.14
CA ASN A 21 19.93 25.82 92.15
C ASN A 21 18.79 24.80 92.34
N ASP A 22 17.79 25.10 93.17
CA ASP A 22 16.62 24.25 93.43
C ASP A 22 15.74 24.10 92.18
N ASN A 23 15.50 25.20 91.46
CA ASN A 23 14.83 25.16 90.15
C ASN A 23 15.64 24.34 89.13
N SER A 24 16.97 24.47 89.13
CA SER A 24 17.84 23.71 88.21
C SER A 24 17.90 22.22 88.56
N LEU A 25 17.88 21.88 89.85
CA LEU A 25 17.81 20.51 90.36
C LEU A 25 16.49 19.85 89.96
N SER A 26 15.38 20.58 90.13
CA SER A 26 14.03 20.13 89.75
C SER A 26 13.90 19.92 88.23
N ALA A 27 14.46 20.82 87.41
CA ALA A 27 14.52 20.66 85.97
C ALA A 27 15.37 19.43 85.54
N SER A 28 16.50 19.20 86.21
CA SER A 28 17.34 18.02 85.94
C SER A 28 16.62 16.72 86.32
N LEU A 29 15.86 16.73 87.41
CA LEU A 29 15.02 15.60 87.83
C LEU A 29 13.88 15.33 86.85
N GLU A 30 13.22 16.38 86.33
CA GLU A 30 12.18 16.25 85.31
C GLU A 30 12.74 15.62 84.02
N LYS A 31 13.93 16.04 83.58
CA LYS A 31 14.64 15.45 82.42
C LYS A 31 15.06 13.99 82.65
N LEU A 32 15.65 13.67 83.80
CA LEU A 32 16.03 12.30 84.16
C LEU A 32 14.81 11.37 84.29
N SER A 33 13.70 11.88 84.83
CA SER A 33 12.47 11.09 85.00
C SER A 33 11.73 10.85 83.68
N SER A 34 11.76 11.80 82.76
CA SER A 34 11.11 11.69 81.44
C SER A 34 12.00 10.98 80.41
N GLY A 35 13.32 10.98 80.62
CA GLY A 35 14.29 10.57 79.62
C GLY A 35 14.46 11.57 78.47
N LEU A 36 13.80 12.73 78.55
CA LEU A 36 13.78 13.73 77.49
C LEU A 36 14.48 15.01 77.97
N ARG A 37 15.39 15.53 77.14
CA ARG A 37 16.05 16.82 77.32
C ARG A 37 15.08 17.99 77.16
N ILE A 38 14.09 17.86 76.28
CA ILE A 38 13.08 18.87 75.97
C ILE A 38 11.70 18.36 76.40
N ASN A 39 11.20 18.85 77.54
CA ASN A 39 9.91 18.44 78.10
C ASN A 39 8.82 19.49 77.86
N ARG A 40 9.19 20.77 77.89
CA ARG A 40 8.28 21.90 77.70
C ARG A 40 8.77 22.79 76.57
N ALA A 41 7.85 23.50 75.91
CA ALA A 41 8.19 24.47 74.87
C ALA A 41 9.12 25.60 75.36
N ALA A 42 9.17 25.82 76.68
CA ALA A 42 10.07 26.78 77.31
C ALA A 42 11.54 26.32 77.37
N ASP A 43 11.81 25.02 77.24
CA ASP A 43 13.18 24.47 77.29
C ASP A 43 13.92 24.75 75.97
N ASP A 44 13.27 24.49 74.84
CA ASP A 44 13.70 24.85 73.49
C ASP A 44 12.51 24.79 72.52
N ALA A 45 11.95 25.96 72.18
CA ALA A 45 10.78 26.05 71.31
C ALA A 45 11.09 25.55 69.88
N SER A 46 12.30 25.79 69.38
CA SER A 46 12.71 25.38 68.04
C SER A 46 12.98 23.87 67.96
N GLY A 47 13.67 23.33 68.97
CA GLY A 47 13.91 21.89 69.10
C GLY A 47 12.62 21.11 69.27
N MET A 48 11.65 21.61 70.04
CA MET A 48 10.33 20.99 70.18
C MET A 48 9.56 20.98 68.85
N ALA A 49 9.54 22.09 68.10
CA ALA A 49 8.84 22.15 66.82
C ALA A 49 9.42 21.19 65.78
N ILE A 50 10.75 21.07 65.70
CA ILE A 50 11.43 20.12 64.81
C ILE A 50 11.18 18.68 65.25
N ALA A 51 11.32 18.38 66.55
CA ALA A 51 11.09 17.04 67.09
C ALA A 51 9.64 16.59 66.85
N ASP A 52 8.65 17.47 67.06
CA ASP A 52 7.24 17.14 66.81
C ASP A 52 6.94 16.94 65.31
N SER A 53 7.61 17.70 64.42
CA SER A 53 7.53 17.49 62.97
C SER A 53 8.13 16.14 62.55
N LEU A 54 9.33 15.79 63.04
CA LEU A 54 9.97 14.50 62.77
C LEU A 54 9.16 13.34 63.35
N LYS A 55 8.59 13.51 64.56
CA LYS A 55 7.68 12.53 65.17
C LYS A 55 6.43 12.32 64.33
N SER A 56 5.81 13.41 63.85
CA SER A 56 4.64 13.33 62.94
C SER A 56 4.99 12.58 61.65
N GLN A 57 6.14 12.89 61.06
CA GLN A 57 6.63 12.20 59.87
C GLN A 57 6.90 10.71 60.13
N ALA A 58 7.55 10.36 61.25
CA ALA A 58 7.81 8.98 61.63
C ALA A 58 6.51 8.17 61.85
N LEU A 59 5.49 8.78 62.46
CA LEU A 59 4.16 8.18 62.60
C LEU A 59 3.47 8.00 61.24
N GLY A 60 3.56 8.99 60.36
CA GLY A 60 3.06 8.94 58.99
C GLY A 60 3.70 7.80 58.18
N LEU A 61 5.03 7.70 58.20
CA LEU A 61 5.78 6.59 57.59
C LEU A 61 5.43 5.24 58.22
N GLY A 62 5.16 5.20 59.54
CA GLY A 62 4.69 4.01 60.22
C GLY A 62 3.34 3.50 59.70
N GLN A 63 2.39 4.41 59.44
CA GLN A 63 1.11 4.06 58.80
C GLN A 63 1.30 3.70 57.32
N ALA A 64 2.15 4.42 56.59
CA ALA A 64 2.48 4.11 55.20
C ALA A 64 3.04 2.70 55.02
N ILE A 65 3.91 2.24 55.92
CA ILE A 65 4.42 0.86 55.92
C ILE A 65 3.26 -0.14 56.11
N ARG A 66 2.29 0.13 57.00
CA ARG A 66 1.12 -0.73 57.17
C ARG A 66 0.26 -0.76 55.91
N ASN A 67 -0.05 0.40 55.33
CA ASN A 67 -0.80 0.50 54.08
C ASN A 67 -0.12 -0.26 52.92
N ALA A 68 1.21 -0.17 52.83
CA ALA A 68 1.98 -0.90 51.81
C ALA A 68 1.95 -2.41 52.05
N ASN A 69 2.01 -2.87 53.30
CA ASN A 69 1.84 -4.29 53.65
C ASN A 69 0.42 -4.78 53.30
N ASP A 70 -0.62 -3.98 53.55
CA ASP A 70 -1.99 -4.31 53.14
C ASP A 70 -2.09 -4.44 51.60
N GLY A 71 -1.41 -3.55 50.86
CA GLY A 71 -1.27 -3.63 49.41
C GLY A 71 -0.59 -4.93 48.96
N ILE A 72 0.49 -5.35 49.63
CA ILE A 72 1.16 -6.63 49.35
C ILE A 72 0.22 -7.81 49.62
N SER A 73 -0.46 -7.85 50.77
CA SER A 73 -1.40 -8.92 51.10
C SER A 73 -2.56 -9.01 50.11
N MET A 74 -3.05 -7.86 49.62
CA MET A 74 -4.07 -7.80 48.59
C MET A 74 -3.57 -8.33 47.24
N VAL A 75 -2.39 -7.90 46.80
CA VAL A 75 -1.76 -8.38 45.56
C VAL A 75 -1.48 -9.88 45.63
N GLN A 76 -1.02 -10.40 46.77
CA GLN A 76 -0.82 -11.84 47.00
C GLN A 76 -2.12 -12.63 46.97
N THR A 77 -3.21 -12.07 47.51
CA THR A 77 -4.54 -12.69 47.44
C THR A 77 -5.03 -12.77 45.98
N ALA A 78 -4.79 -11.72 45.19
CA ALA A 78 -5.11 -11.71 43.77
C ALA A 78 -4.23 -12.68 42.97
N ASP A 79 -2.91 -12.72 43.22
CA ASP A 79 -1.96 -13.61 42.54
C ASP A 79 -2.28 -15.09 42.82
N GLY A 80 -2.58 -15.46 44.07
CA GLY A 80 -2.97 -16.84 44.40
C GLY A 80 -4.28 -17.28 43.72
N ALA A 81 -5.26 -16.38 43.59
CA ALA A 81 -6.49 -16.66 42.86
C ALA A 81 -6.28 -16.71 41.33
N LEU A 82 -5.35 -15.91 40.80
CA LEU A 82 -4.95 -15.95 39.39
C LEU A 82 -4.19 -17.23 39.05
N GLU A 83 -3.37 -17.75 39.96
CA GLU A 83 -2.69 -19.03 39.78
C GLU A 83 -3.71 -20.17 39.57
N GLU A 84 -4.79 -20.19 40.35
CA GLU A 84 -5.87 -21.15 40.16
C GLU A 84 -6.60 -20.92 38.82
N SER A 85 -6.84 -19.65 38.45
CA SER A 85 -7.42 -19.31 37.15
C SER A 85 -6.55 -19.83 35.99
N ILE A 86 -5.22 -19.70 36.09
CA ILE A 86 -4.25 -20.22 35.11
C ILE A 86 -4.31 -21.75 35.06
N ASN A 87 -4.36 -22.44 36.20
CA ASN A 87 -4.49 -23.91 36.25
C ASN A 87 -5.78 -24.40 35.58
N ILE A 88 -6.89 -23.69 35.80
CA ILE A 88 -8.17 -23.99 35.14
C ILE A 88 -8.06 -23.79 33.62
N VAL A 89 -7.50 -22.67 33.14
CA VAL A 89 -7.32 -22.44 31.70
C VAL A 89 -6.38 -23.48 31.07
N ASN A 90 -5.31 -23.89 31.75
CA ASN A 90 -4.45 -24.99 31.31
C ASN A 90 -5.22 -26.32 31.19
N THR A 91 -6.15 -26.58 32.11
CA THR A 91 -7.03 -27.75 32.06
C THR A 91 -8.02 -27.65 30.89
N ILE A 92 -8.61 -26.48 30.66
CA ILE A 92 -9.47 -26.22 29.49
C ILE A 92 -8.68 -26.46 28.19
N LYS A 93 -7.45 -25.94 28.09
CA LYS A 93 -6.56 -26.19 26.95
C LYS A 93 -6.31 -27.68 26.75
N THR A 94 -6.00 -28.41 27.81
CA THR A 94 -5.75 -29.87 27.74
C THR A 94 -6.99 -30.63 27.25
N LYS A 95 -8.19 -30.25 27.72
CA LYS A 95 -9.46 -30.81 27.25
C LYS A 95 -9.76 -30.43 25.80
N ALA A 96 -9.44 -29.21 25.38
CA ALA A 96 -9.56 -28.79 23.98
C ALA A 96 -8.63 -29.59 23.07
N ILE A 97 -7.38 -29.84 23.49
CA ILE A 97 -6.44 -30.73 22.78
C ILE A 97 -7.02 -32.16 22.68
N GLN A 98 -7.61 -32.68 23.77
CA GLN A 98 -8.26 -33.99 23.75
C GLN A 98 -9.43 -34.03 22.75
N ALA A 99 -10.27 -32.99 22.72
CA ALA A 99 -11.41 -32.89 21.80
C ALA A 99 -10.98 -32.71 20.32
N ALA A 100 -9.81 -32.10 20.10
CA ALA A 100 -9.24 -31.89 18.76
C ALA A 100 -8.71 -33.18 18.11
N GLN A 101 -8.59 -34.28 18.86
CA GLN A 101 -8.23 -35.57 18.31
C GLN A 101 -9.37 -36.16 17.46
N ASP A 102 -9.02 -36.75 16.32
CA ASP A 102 -9.98 -37.32 15.37
C ASP A 102 -10.61 -38.64 15.88
N GLY A 103 -9.96 -39.32 16.83
CA GLY A 103 -10.51 -40.51 17.49
C GLY A 103 -11.68 -40.22 18.45
N GLN A 104 -12.04 -38.95 18.68
CA GLN A 104 -13.20 -38.59 19.49
C GLN A 104 -14.48 -38.58 18.64
N THR A 105 -15.54 -39.19 19.17
CA THR A 105 -16.88 -39.09 18.61
C THR A 105 -17.59 -37.80 19.05
N THR A 106 -18.66 -37.43 18.35
CA THR A 106 -19.51 -36.28 18.72
C THR A 106 -20.02 -36.37 20.16
N GLU A 107 -20.40 -37.57 20.62
CA GLU A 107 -20.85 -37.78 22.00
C GLU A 107 -19.73 -37.56 23.02
N SER A 108 -18.52 -38.05 22.75
CA SER A 108 -17.37 -37.80 23.62
C SER A 108 -16.96 -36.31 23.64
N ARG A 109 -17.01 -35.61 22.50
CA ARG A 109 -16.77 -34.15 22.46
C ARG A 109 -17.81 -33.37 23.25
N LYS A 110 -19.08 -33.82 23.26
CA LYS A 110 -20.14 -33.23 24.08
C LYS A 110 -19.89 -33.39 25.58
N ALA A 111 -19.36 -34.54 26.00
CA ALA A 111 -18.95 -34.75 27.40
C ALA A 111 -17.76 -33.84 27.78
N ILE A 112 -16.75 -33.72 26.91
CA ILE A 112 -15.61 -32.82 27.11
C ILE A 112 -16.07 -31.36 27.19
N GLN A 113 -17.00 -30.94 26.32
CA GLN A 113 -17.59 -29.60 26.34
C GLN A 113 -18.30 -29.32 27.68
N ALA A 114 -19.02 -30.30 28.23
CA ALA A 114 -19.68 -30.15 29.53
C ALA A 114 -18.67 -29.92 30.66
N ASP A 115 -17.54 -30.63 30.64
CA ASP A 115 -16.44 -30.39 31.59
C ASP A 115 -15.82 -29.00 31.41
N ILE A 116 -15.57 -28.58 30.17
CA ILE A 116 -15.05 -27.23 29.87
C ILE A 116 -16.01 -26.16 30.38
N SER A 117 -17.32 -26.30 30.16
CA SER A 117 -18.32 -25.35 30.67
C SER A 117 -18.33 -25.27 32.19
N LYS A 118 -18.06 -26.38 32.91
CA LYS A 118 -17.94 -26.38 34.37
C LYS A 118 -16.67 -25.70 34.86
N LEU A 119 -15.55 -25.95 34.20
CA LEU A 119 -14.28 -25.27 34.47
C LEU A 119 -14.40 -23.76 34.23
N MET A 120 -15.11 -23.34 33.19
CA MET A 120 -15.37 -21.91 32.93
C MET A 120 -16.26 -21.28 34.01
N GLU A 121 -17.28 -22.00 34.50
CA GLU A 121 -18.13 -21.55 35.62
C GLU A 121 -17.30 -21.38 36.91
N GLU A 122 -16.35 -22.29 37.16
CA GLU A 122 -15.41 -22.21 38.28
C GLU A 122 -14.46 -21.01 38.15
N LEU A 123 -13.87 -20.80 36.98
CA LEU A 123 -13.02 -19.65 36.67
C LEU A 123 -13.76 -18.33 36.90
N ASP A 124 -14.99 -18.23 36.40
CA ASP A 124 -15.85 -17.06 36.62
C ASP A 124 -16.21 -16.87 38.10
N THR A 125 -16.40 -17.97 38.84
CA THR A 125 -16.66 -17.93 40.28
C THR A 125 -15.44 -17.39 41.02
N ILE A 126 -14.22 -17.84 40.71
CA ILE A 126 -12.99 -17.31 41.30
C ILE A 126 -12.87 -15.82 41.01
N ALA A 127 -13.07 -15.40 39.75
CA ALA A 127 -13.01 -13.99 39.35
C ALA A 127 -14.00 -13.12 40.13
N LYS A 128 -15.25 -13.58 40.27
CA LYS A 128 -16.35 -12.84 40.92
C LYS A 128 -16.34 -12.92 42.45
N THR A 129 -15.78 -13.96 43.04
CA THR A 129 -15.77 -14.16 44.50
C THR A 129 -14.54 -13.57 45.18
N THR A 130 -13.37 -13.63 44.53
CA THR A 130 -12.10 -13.13 45.07
C THR A 130 -12.21 -11.67 45.45
N SER A 131 -12.07 -11.42 46.75
CA SER A 131 -12.25 -10.08 47.31
C SER A 131 -11.36 -9.85 48.53
N PHE A 132 -10.93 -8.61 48.71
CA PHE A 132 -10.24 -8.16 49.90
C PHE A 132 -11.02 -6.99 50.49
N ASN A 133 -11.45 -7.11 51.74
CA ASN A 133 -12.26 -6.09 52.41
C ASN A 133 -13.48 -5.63 51.57
N ASN A 134 -14.26 -6.59 51.06
CA ASN A 134 -15.41 -6.40 50.16
C ASN A 134 -15.10 -5.78 48.78
N GLN A 135 -13.83 -5.52 48.44
CA GLN A 135 -13.46 -5.05 47.10
C GLN A 135 -13.12 -6.25 46.22
N LYS A 136 -13.79 -6.37 45.07
CA LYS A 136 -13.50 -7.39 44.06
C LYS A 136 -12.19 -7.07 43.36
N LEU A 137 -11.30 -8.06 43.30
CA LEU A 137 -9.94 -7.86 42.78
C LEU A 137 -9.85 -8.22 41.29
N LEU A 138 -10.47 -9.33 40.89
CA LEU A 138 -10.28 -9.95 39.57
C LEU A 138 -11.42 -9.70 38.56
N SER A 139 -12.41 -8.89 38.91
CA SER A 139 -13.51 -8.56 37.98
C SER A 139 -13.14 -7.52 36.91
N GLY A 140 -11.95 -6.91 37.02
CA GLY A 140 -11.50 -5.81 36.16
C GLY A 140 -11.95 -4.42 36.60
N ASN A 141 -12.74 -4.30 37.67
CA ASN A 141 -13.13 -3.00 38.25
C ASN A 141 -12.06 -2.42 39.20
N PHE A 142 -11.02 -3.19 39.49
CA PHE A 142 -9.93 -2.80 40.37
C PHE A 142 -8.87 -2.04 39.58
N THR A 143 -9.23 -0.87 39.06
CA THR A 143 -8.34 0.00 38.28
C THR A 143 -7.96 1.23 39.09
N ASP A 144 -6.69 1.65 38.94
CA ASP A 144 -6.09 2.86 39.51
C ASP A 144 -6.35 3.07 41.00
N LYS A 145 -6.29 1.98 41.79
CA LYS A 145 -6.43 2.08 43.25
C LYS A 145 -5.15 2.61 43.86
N LYS A 146 -5.26 3.75 44.54
CA LYS A 146 -4.12 4.46 45.12
C LYS A 146 -3.89 4.03 46.56
N PHE A 147 -2.67 3.58 46.85
CA PHE A 147 -2.22 3.26 48.19
C PHE A 147 -1.26 4.34 48.67
N GLN A 148 -1.62 5.03 49.76
CA GLN A 148 -0.76 6.02 50.39
C GLN A 148 0.41 5.31 51.07
N VAL A 149 1.59 5.45 50.50
CA VAL A 149 2.84 4.82 50.95
C VAL A 149 3.85 5.85 51.41
N GLY A 150 3.50 7.12 51.56
CA GLY A 150 4.40 8.13 52.13
C GLY A 150 3.77 8.96 53.24
N ALA A 151 4.56 9.84 53.83
CA ALA A 151 4.11 10.72 54.91
C ALA A 151 3.41 11.99 54.38
N TYR A 152 3.67 12.38 53.13
CA TYR A 152 3.11 13.58 52.52
C TYR A 152 2.00 13.25 51.51
N SER A 153 1.14 14.23 51.25
CA SER A 153 0.02 14.07 50.30
C SER A 153 0.53 13.77 48.89
N GLY A 154 -0.06 12.77 48.23
CA GLY A 154 0.27 12.40 46.85
C GLY A 154 1.36 11.35 46.70
N GLU A 155 2.00 10.92 47.79
CA GLU A 155 2.97 9.82 47.80
C GLU A 155 2.25 8.46 47.74
N THR A 156 1.75 8.10 46.56
CA THR A 156 0.93 6.90 46.34
C THR A 156 1.54 5.94 45.33
N VAL A 157 1.32 4.64 45.54
CA VAL A 157 1.49 3.59 44.53
C VAL A 157 0.11 3.23 43.99
N ASN A 158 -0.02 3.21 42.66
CA ASN A 158 -1.25 2.81 42.00
C ASN A 158 -1.21 1.30 41.75
N ILE A 159 -2.31 0.63 42.04
CA ILE A 159 -2.50 -0.80 41.77
C ILE A 159 -3.70 -0.94 40.84
N SER A 160 -3.47 -1.58 39.71
CA SER A 160 -4.48 -1.94 38.73
C SER A 160 -4.41 -3.44 38.50
N ILE A 161 -5.56 -4.12 38.57
CA ILE A 161 -5.68 -5.56 38.37
C ILE A 161 -6.64 -5.79 37.21
N GLY A 162 -6.15 -6.50 36.19
CA GLY A 162 -6.95 -6.88 35.02
C GLY A 162 -8.09 -7.84 35.38
N SER A 163 -9.05 -7.98 34.47
CA SER A 163 -10.12 -8.97 34.63
C SER A 163 -9.59 -10.38 34.35
N SER A 164 -10.02 -11.36 35.13
CA SER A 164 -9.83 -12.78 34.85
C SER A 164 -11.13 -13.48 34.47
N GLU A 165 -12.20 -12.74 34.15
CA GLU A 165 -13.49 -13.31 33.74
C GLU A 165 -13.40 -13.91 32.33
N SER A 166 -14.08 -15.04 32.11
CA SER A 166 -14.09 -15.74 30.82
C SER A 166 -14.57 -14.87 29.64
N THR A 167 -15.36 -13.83 29.92
CA THR A 167 -15.89 -12.92 28.90
C THR A 167 -14.91 -11.82 28.46
N LYS A 168 -13.81 -11.64 29.20
CA LYS A 168 -12.84 -10.55 29.07
C LYS A 168 -11.41 -11.02 28.74
N ILE A 169 -11.19 -12.33 28.68
CA ILE A 169 -9.89 -12.93 28.39
C ILE A 169 -10.01 -13.91 27.21
N GLY A 170 -8.87 -14.17 26.55
CA GLY A 170 -8.79 -15.16 25.49
C GLY A 170 -9.36 -14.68 24.16
N HIS A 171 -9.28 -13.38 23.89
CA HIS A 171 -9.75 -12.83 22.63
C HIS A 171 -8.91 -13.37 21.47
N VAL A 172 -9.56 -14.00 20.50
CA VAL A 172 -8.96 -14.43 19.24
C VAL A 172 -9.89 -14.04 18.12
N THR A 173 -9.37 -13.32 17.14
CA THR A 173 -10.08 -13.01 15.92
C THR A 173 -9.66 -14.01 14.84
N THR A 174 -10.63 -14.72 14.28
CA THR A 174 -10.43 -15.63 13.16
C THR A 174 -11.04 -15.04 11.90
N GLY A 175 -10.50 -15.39 10.73
CA GLY A 175 -11.05 -15.00 9.44
C GLY A 175 -10.61 -15.98 8.35
N LYS A 176 -11.47 -16.22 7.38
CA LYS A 176 -11.19 -17.13 6.25
C LYS A 176 -10.76 -16.32 5.05
N LEU A 177 -9.47 -16.36 4.74
CA LEU A 177 -8.90 -15.76 3.55
C LEU A 177 -9.05 -16.73 2.37
N GLY A 178 -9.99 -16.43 1.49
CA GLY A 178 -10.26 -17.20 0.29
C GLY A 178 -9.92 -16.44 -0.99
N LEU A 179 -9.90 -17.17 -2.11
CA LEU A 179 -9.84 -16.59 -3.45
C LEU A 179 -11.25 -16.23 -3.91
N THR A 180 -11.43 -15.07 -4.52
CA THR A 180 -12.70 -14.64 -5.12
C THR A 180 -12.88 -15.20 -6.54
N ASN A 181 -11.79 -15.65 -7.19
CA ASN A 181 -11.82 -16.30 -8.51
C ASN A 181 -11.63 -17.82 -8.38
N ALA A 182 -12.47 -18.58 -9.09
CA ALA A 182 -12.43 -20.04 -9.16
C ALA A 182 -11.31 -20.60 -10.08
N SER A 183 -10.48 -19.75 -10.69
CA SER A 183 -9.40 -20.17 -11.61
C SER A 183 -8.00 -20.13 -10.98
N GLY A 184 -7.86 -19.60 -9.77
CA GLY A 184 -6.56 -19.37 -9.13
C GLY A 184 -5.79 -18.17 -9.70
N GLY A 185 -4.55 -17.99 -9.26
CA GLY A 185 -3.64 -16.93 -9.70
C GLY A 185 -2.58 -16.53 -8.66
N VAL A 186 -1.67 -15.65 -9.07
CA VAL A 186 -0.76 -14.86 -8.24
C VAL A 186 -1.52 -13.99 -7.26
N VAL A 187 -1.34 -14.30 -5.98
CA VAL A 187 -1.84 -13.55 -4.83
C VAL A 187 -0.68 -12.78 -4.21
N GLN A 188 -0.85 -11.48 -4.00
CA GLN A 188 0.08 -10.66 -3.24
C GLN A 188 -0.68 -9.87 -2.18
N LEU A 189 -0.36 -10.12 -0.91
CA LEU A 189 -1.08 -9.54 0.22
C LEU A 189 -0.27 -8.44 0.89
N SER A 190 -0.97 -7.45 1.43
CA SER A 190 -0.45 -6.51 2.42
C SER A 190 -1.30 -6.61 3.68
N ILE A 191 -0.67 -7.02 4.77
CA ILE A 191 -1.33 -7.28 6.05
C ILE A 191 -0.92 -6.21 7.05
N TYR A 192 -1.90 -5.57 7.71
CA TYR A 192 -1.63 -4.61 8.77
C TYR A 192 -1.27 -5.33 10.07
N SER A 193 -0.08 -5.06 10.62
CA SER A 193 0.31 -5.53 11.95
C SER A 193 -0.20 -4.57 13.01
N ASN A 194 -1.10 -5.04 13.87
CA ASN A 194 -1.53 -4.30 15.05
C ASN A 194 -0.41 -4.17 16.09
N LEU A 195 0.61 -5.05 16.07
CA LEU A 195 1.75 -5.00 16.98
C LEU A 195 2.70 -3.85 16.63
N GLN A 196 2.91 -3.60 15.32
CA GLN A 196 3.85 -2.58 14.84
C GLN A 196 3.17 -1.33 14.27
N SER A 197 1.84 -1.33 14.18
CA SER A 197 1.03 -0.24 13.61
C SER A 197 1.43 0.15 12.18
N GLN A 198 1.75 -0.84 11.35
CA GLN A 198 2.13 -0.66 9.95
C GLN A 198 1.75 -1.88 9.09
N SER A 199 1.65 -1.69 7.77
CA SER A 199 1.39 -2.78 6.82
C SER A 199 2.67 -3.45 6.34
N PHE A 200 2.61 -4.76 6.14
CA PHE A 200 3.68 -5.59 5.60
C PHE A 200 3.20 -6.29 4.34
N THR A 201 3.92 -6.07 3.24
CA THR A 201 3.68 -6.76 1.97
C THR A 201 4.38 -8.12 1.98
N LEU A 202 3.62 -9.16 1.65
CA LEU A 202 4.12 -10.52 1.52
C LEU A 202 4.73 -10.75 0.14
N GLN A 203 5.56 -11.79 0.04
CA GLN A 203 5.99 -12.30 -1.26
C GLN A 203 4.77 -12.82 -2.02
N ALA A 204 4.73 -12.57 -3.32
CA ALA A 204 3.66 -13.06 -4.18
C ALA A 204 3.70 -14.60 -4.24
N VAL A 205 2.54 -15.23 -4.10
CA VAL A 205 2.37 -16.70 -4.17
C VAL A 205 1.41 -17.01 -5.31
N ASP A 206 1.82 -17.90 -6.20
CA ASP A 206 1.02 -18.30 -7.36
C ASP A 206 0.16 -19.52 -7.04
N ILE A 207 -1.15 -19.34 -6.95
CA ILE A 207 -2.08 -20.40 -6.56
C ILE A 207 -2.69 -21.05 -7.80
N LYS A 208 -2.40 -22.33 -8.03
CA LYS A 208 -2.79 -23.07 -9.25
C LYS A 208 -3.25 -24.49 -8.95
N ALA A 209 -4.23 -24.95 -9.71
CA ALA A 209 -4.75 -26.32 -9.66
C ALA A 209 -3.89 -27.29 -10.51
N ASN A 210 -2.57 -27.34 -10.25
CA ASN A 210 -1.60 -28.11 -11.04
C ASN A 210 -0.97 -29.29 -10.30
N ASN A 211 -1.63 -29.79 -9.26
CA ASN A 211 -1.16 -30.90 -8.43
C ASN A 211 0.20 -30.65 -7.72
N SER A 212 0.55 -29.38 -7.47
CA SER A 212 1.76 -28.98 -6.75
C SER A 212 1.37 -28.37 -5.41
N ALA A 213 2.05 -28.76 -4.32
CA ALA A 213 1.84 -28.16 -3.00
C ALA A 213 2.36 -26.72 -2.94
N GLU A 214 3.38 -26.40 -3.74
CA GLU A 214 4.00 -25.09 -3.85
C GLU A 214 3.05 -24.02 -4.42
N ASN A 215 2.01 -24.46 -5.13
CA ASN A 215 0.99 -23.58 -5.71
C ASN A 215 -0.37 -23.73 -5.00
N GLY A 216 -0.35 -24.21 -3.75
CA GLY A 216 -1.53 -24.39 -2.90
C GLY A 216 -1.71 -23.29 -1.86
N MET A 217 -2.84 -23.32 -1.14
CA MET A 217 -3.09 -22.40 -0.03
C MET A 217 -2.11 -22.60 1.14
N ALA A 218 -1.48 -23.78 1.24
CA ALA A 218 -0.38 -24.02 2.18
C ALA A 218 0.81 -23.07 1.94
N ALA A 219 1.19 -22.83 0.68
CA ALA A 219 2.27 -21.90 0.36
C ALA A 219 1.93 -20.46 0.79
N LEU A 220 0.66 -20.06 0.68
CA LEU A 220 0.19 -18.76 1.16
C LEU A 220 0.18 -18.68 2.70
N ALA A 221 -0.28 -19.73 3.37
CA ALA A 221 -0.25 -19.81 4.83
C ALA A 221 1.19 -19.77 5.36
N ASP A 222 2.13 -20.47 4.73
CA ASP A 222 3.55 -20.45 5.06
C ASP A 222 4.16 -19.06 4.84
N ALA A 223 3.78 -18.35 3.78
CA ALA A 223 4.22 -16.98 3.54
C ALA A 223 3.78 -16.04 4.68
N ILE A 224 2.56 -16.22 5.20
CA ILE A 224 2.04 -15.46 6.35
C ILE A 224 2.77 -15.87 7.64
N ASN A 225 2.93 -17.17 7.89
CA ASN A 225 3.57 -17.70 9.09
C ASN A 225 5.05 -17.32 9.19
N LYS A 226 5.77 -17.13 8.07
CA LYS A 226 7.15 -16.58 8.08
C LYS A 226 7.25 -15.20 8.72
N LEU A 227 6.15 -14.43 8.74
CA LEU A 227 6.06 -13.12 9.39
C LEU A 227 5.19 -13.15 10.65
N SER A 228 4.84 -14.33 11.20
CA SER A 228 3.91 -14.44 12.34
C SER A 228 4.37 -13.67 13.57
N ASP A 229 5.67 -13.64 13.85
CA ASP A 229 6.24 -12.92 15.00
C ASP A 229 6.06 -11.41 14.90
N VAL A 230 6.03 -10.90 13.66
CA VAL A 230 5.89 -9.46 13.34
C VAL A 230 4.41 -9.08 13.21
N LEU A 231 3.60 -9.93 12.57
CA LEU A 231 2.18 -9.69 12.31
C LEU A 231 1.31 -9.97 13.54
N GLY A 232 1.69 -10.93 14.38
CA GLY A 232 0.84 -11.47 15.45
C GLY A 232 -0.32 -12.31 14.92
N ILE A 233 -0.20 -12.82 13.69
CA ILE A 233 -1.22 -13.59 12.96
C ILE A 233 -0.59 -14.93 12.58
N SER A 234 -1.28 -16.02 12.90
CA SER A 234 -0.98 -17.35 12.38
C SER A 234 -2.00 -17.74 11.30
N ALA A 235 -1.56 -18.58 10.37
CA ALA A 235 -2.32 -18.99 9.21
C ALA A 235 -2.30 -20.52 9.08
N ASP A 236 -3.44 -21.13 8.77
CA ASP A 236 -3.56 -22.56 8.52
C ASP A 236 -4.31 -22.78 7.20
N ALA A 237 -3.80 -23.63 6.32
CA ALA A 237 -4.43 -23.88 5.03
C ALA A 237 -5.45 -25.02 5.12
N VAL A 238 -6.72 -24.71 4.87
CA VAL A 238 -7.81 -25.67 4.90
C VAL A 238 -8.34 -25.85 3.48
N VAL A 239 -8.02 -26.98 2.87
CA VAL A 239 -8.49 -27.34 1.53
C VAL A 239 -9.32 -28.60 1.59
N GLU A 240 -10.63 -28.39 1.67
CA GLU A 240 -11.64 -29.45 1.73
C GLU A 240 -12.76 -29.19 0.72
N SER A 241 -13.40 -30.27 0.28
CA SER A 241 -14.55 -30.24 -0.62
C SER A 241 -15.49 -31.38 -0.30
N THR A 242 -16.76 -31.08 -0.02
CA THR A 242 -17.78 -32.09 0.29
C THR A 242 -18.85 -32.08 -0.78
N SER A 243 -19.25 -33.25 -1.28
CA SER A 243 -20.30 -33.37 -2.29
C SER A 243 -21.63 -32.81 -1.75
N THR A 244 -22.44 -32.18 -2.62
CA THR A 244 -23.73 -31.63 -2.19
C THR A 244 -24.73 -32.74 -1.86
N ASN A 245 -24.64 -33.84 -2.60
CA ASN A 245 -25.49 -35.02 -2.46
C ASN A 245 -24.69 -36.22 -1.96
N ALA A 246 -25.39 -37.16 -1.33
CA ALA A 246 -24.81 -38.45 -0.99
C ALA A 246 -24.39 -39.22 -2.26
N VAL A 247 -23.36 -40.06 -2.14
CA VAL A 247 -22.86 -40.88 -3.25
C VAL A 247 -23.98 -41.80 -3.73
N ALA A 248 -24.38 -41.65 -4.99
CA ALA A 248 -25.39 -42.52 -5.61
C ALA A 248 -24.75 -43.82 -6.12
N SER A 249 -25.58 -44.85 -6.29
CA SER A 249 -25.13 -46.04 -7.01
C SER A 249 -25.01 -45.72 -8.49
N GLY A 250 -23.90 -46.13 -9.09
CA GLY A 250 -23.63 -45.86 -10.50
C GLY A 250 -22.18 -46.18 -10.83
N THR A 251 -21.67 -45.55 -11.88
CA THR A 251 -20.29 -45.73 -12.31
C THR A 251 -19.70 -44.40 -12.72
N THR A 252 -18.47 -44.10 -12.27
CA THR A 252 -17.74 -42.90 -12.70
C THR A 252 -17.28 -43.05 -14.15
N GLY A 253 -17.06 -41.94 -14.85
CA GLY A 253 -16.55 -41.93 -16.22
C GLY A 253 -15.11 -42.46 -16.31
N SER A 254 -14.75 -42.97 -17.48
CA SER A 254 -13.39 -43.47 -17.75
C SER A 254 -12.30 -42.39 -17.68
N ASP A 255 -12.71 -41.12 -17.80
CA ASP A 255 -11.88 -39.92 -17.72
C ASP A 255 -11.84 -39.29 -16.33
N PHE A 256 -12.51 -39.89 -15.33
CA PHE A 256 -12.53 -39.39 -13.96
C PHE A 256 -11.10 -39.30 -13.38
N ALA A 257 -10.70 -38.08 -13.01
CA ALA A 257 -9.36 -37.77 -12.55
C ALA A 257 -9.37 -36.73 -11.42
N ILE A 258 -8.44 -36.87 -10.49
CA ILE A 258 -8.23 -35.91 -9.39
C ILE A 258 -6.82 -35.33 -9.53
N ASN A 259 -6.73 -34.01 -9.56
CA ASN A 259 -5.49 -33.26 -9.79
C ASN A 259 -4.71 -33.75 -11.03
N GLY A 260 -5.43 -34.08 -12.11
CA GLY A 260 -4.86 -34.61 -13.35
C GLY A 260 -4.44 -36.08 -13.32
N VAL A 261 -4.57 -36.77 -12.17
CA VAL A 261 -4.30 -38.20 -12.05
C VAL A 261 -5.59 -38.98 -12.30
N ALA A 262 -5.61 -39.80 -13.36
CA ALA A 262 -6.76 -40.62 -13.70
C ALA A 262 -7.07 -41.65 -12.60
N ILE A 263 -8.27 -41.59 -12.03
CA ILE A 263 -8.82 -42.63 -11.15
C ILE A 263 -9.48 -43.71 -12.00
N GLY A 264 -10.21 -43.28 -13.04
CA GLY A 264 -10.88 -44.15 -14.01
C GLY A 264 -12.30 -44.54 -13.61
N GLU A 265 -12.81 -45.56 -14.30
CA GLU A 265 -14.16 -46.10 -14.10
C GLU A 265 -14.24 -46.87 -12.78
N VAL A 266 -15.12 -46.43 -11.88
CA VAL A 266 -15.35 -47.03 -10.56
C VAL A 266 -16.85 -47.23 -10.39
N ALA A 267 -17.26 -48.50 -10.24
CA ALA A 267 -18.64 -48.84 -9.92
C ALA A 267 -18.87 -48.67 -8.41
N THR A 268 -19.89 -47.89 -8.04
CA THR A 268 -20.20 -47.52 -6.66
C THR A 268 -21.60 -47.97 -6.27
N VAL A 269 -21.77 -48.28 -4.99
CA VAL A 269 -23.10 -48.48 -4.37
C VAL A 269 -23.54 -47.21 -3.64
N ALA A 270 -24.82 -47.12 -3.29
CA ALA A 270 -25.35 -45.98 -2.54
C ALA A 270 -24.56 -45.77 -1.23
N ASN A 271 -24.23 -44.52 -0.93
CA ASN A 271 -23.39 -44.08 0.19
C ASN A 271 -21.99 -44.71 0.22
N ASP A 272 -21.49 -45.23 -0.91
CA ASP A 272 -20.21 -45.95 -0.99
C ASP A 272 -20.05 -47.02 0.12
N ALA A 273 -21.12 -47.77 0.40
CA ALA A 273 -21.15 -48.73 1.51
C ALA A 273 -20.09 -49.85 1.39
N ASP A 274 -19.58 -50.12 0.18
CA ASP A 274 -18.49 -51.06 -0.09
C ASP A 274 -17.08 -50.40 -0.05
N GLY A 275 -17.05 -49.07 0.06
CA GLY A 275 -15.85 -48.23 0.07
C GLY A 275 -15.11 -48.25 -1.26
N SER A 276 -15.77 -48.61 -2.36
CA SER A 276 -15.16 -48.76 -3.69
C SER A 276 -14.61 -47.43 -4.20
N LEU A 277 -15.37 -46.35 -4.06
CA LEU A 277 -14.97 -45.01 -4.49
C LEU A 277 -13.83 -44.47 -3.62
N VAL A 278 -13.99 -44.56 -2.30
CA VAL A 278 -12.98 -44.10 -1.34
C VAL A 278 -11.66 -44.85 -1.55
N LYS A 279 -11.70 -46.18 -1.75
CA LYS A 279 -10.48 -46.98 -2.01
C LYS A 279 -9.84 -46.60 -3.35
N ALA A 280 -10.63 -46.41 -4.41
CA ALA A 280 -10.10 -46.07 -5.73
C ALA A 280 -9.34 -44.72 -5.71
N ILE A 281 -9.87 -43.73 -4.98
CA ILE A 281 -9.22 -42.44 -4.77
C ILE A 281 -7.99 -42.61 -3.86
N ASN A 282 -8.16 -43.23 -2.69
CA ASN A 282 -7.08 -43.31 -1.69
C ASN A 282 -5.88 -44.15 -2.12
N ASN A 283 -6.05 -45.10 -3.05
CA ASN A 283 -4.95 -45.85 -3.63
C ASN A 283 -3.97 -44.99 -4.44
N LYS A 284 -4.36 -43.77 -4.82
CA LYS A 284 -3.53 -42.82 -5.59
C LYS A 284 -3.23 -41.52 -4.82
N THR A 285 -3.46 -41.49 -3.51
CA THR A 285 -3.20 -40.31 -2.67
C THR A 285 -1.76 -39.82 -2.75
N SER A 286 -0.77 -40.69 -2.92
CA SER A 286 0.64 -40.27 -3.11
C SER A 286 0.86 -39.42 -4.36
N ASP A 287 0.03 -39.63 -5.38
CA ASP A 287 0.21 -39.04 -6.71
C ASP A 287 -0.58 -37.74 -6.84
N HIS A 288 -1.77 -37.66 -6.24
CA HIS A 288 -2.63 -36.48 -6.30
C HIS A 288 -2.76 -35.68 -4.99
N GLY A 289 -2.26 -36.17 -3.85
CA GLY A 289 -2.23 -35.47 -2.55
C GLY A 289 -3.59 -35.32 -1.83
N VAL A 290 -4.62 -36.01 -2.29
CA VAL A 290 -6.00 -35.90 -1.76
C VAL A 290 -6.41 -37.19 -1.07
N VAL A 291 -7.07 -37.09 0.07
CA VAL A 291 -7.70 -38.20 0.80
C VAL A 291 -9.20 -38.08 0.69
N ALA A 292 -9.86 -39.17 0.33
CA ALA A 292 -11.30 -39.30 0.31
C ALA A 292 -11.81 -39.98 1.59
N SER A 293 -12.96 -39.52 2.06
CA SER A 293 -13.75 -40.14 3.12
C SER A 293 -15.23 -39.96 2.83
N VAL A 294 -16.09 -40.81 3.40
CA VAL A 294 -17.54 -40.65 3.30
C VAL A 294 -18.09 -40.35 4.68
N ALA A 295 -18.83 -39.25 4.78
CA ALA A 295 -19.48 -38.84 6.01
C ALA A 295 -20.67 -39.75 6.35
N ALA A 296 -21.15 -39.69 7.59
CA ALA A 296 -22.27 -40.51 8.05
C ALA A 296 -23.59 -40.27 7.27
N ASP A 297 -23.71 -39.14 6.57
CA ASP A 297 -24.83 -38.81 5.68
C ASP A 297 -24.64 -39.31 4.24
N GLY A 298 -23.57 -40.07 3.96
CA GLY A 298 -23.28 -40.66 2.66
C GLY A 298 -22.60 -39.72 1.67
N LYS A 299 -22.24 -38.49 2.06
CA LYS A 299 -21.53 -37.54 1.20
C LYS A 299 -20.04 -37.84 1.13
N LEU A 300 -19.46 -37.64 -0.04
CA LEU A 300 -18.01 -37.76 -0.26
C LEU A 300 -17.33 -36.47 0.19
N LYS A 301 -16.36 -36.58 1.09
CA LYS A 301 -15.46 -35.50 1.51
C LYS A 301 -14.05 -35.77 0.98
N LEU A 302 -13.50 -34.80 0.26
CA LEU A 302 -12.12 -34.77 -0.20
C LEU A 302 -11.35 -33.74 0.64
N THR A 303 -10.19 -34.15 1.15
CA THR A 303 -9.29 -33.28 1.91
C THR A 303 -7.89 -33.38 1.31
N ALA A 304 -7.28 -32.24 0.98
CA ALA A 304 -5.88 -32.19 0.58
C ALA A 304 -5.01 -31.98 1.83
N VAL A 305 -4.18 -32.97 2.16
CA VAL A 305 -3.44 -33.01 3.44
C VAL A 305 -2.29 -32.00 3.49
N ASP A 306 -1.75 -31.63 2.33
CA ASP A 306 -0.66 -30.67 2.17
C ASP A 306 -1.13 -29.30 1.65
N GLY A 307 -2.44 -29.05 1.67
CA GLY A 307 -3.04 -27.76 1.30
C GLY A 307 -2.87 -27.39 -0.18
N ARG A 308 -2.57 -28.34 -1.06
CA ARG A 308 -2.70 -28.16 -2.53
C ARG A 308 -4.17 -28.01 -2.92
N ALA A 309 -4.44 -27.37 -4.06
CA ALA A 309 -5.79 -27.28 -4.59
C ALA A 309 -6.35 -28.66 -4.97
N ILE A 310 -7.67 -28.84 -4.82
CA ILE A 310 -8.41 -30.00 -5.29
C ILE A 310 -9.02 -29.65 -6.64
N SER A 311 -8.69 -30.41 -7.67
CA SER A 311 -9.27 -30.31 -9.01
C SER A 311 -9.85 -31.67 -9.39
N VAL A 312 -11.18 -31.73 -9.51
CA VAL A 312 -11.88 -32.93 -9.96
C VAL A 312 -12.29 -32.72 -11.40
N THR A 313 -11.81 -33.60 -12.28
CA THR A 313 -12.00 -33.53 -13.73
C THR A 313 -12.52 -34.86 -14.26
N GLY A 314 -13.09 -34.84 -15.46
CA GLY A 314 -13.73 -36.01 -16.07
C GLY A 314 -15.15 -36.25 -15.57
N GLY A 315 -15.84 -37.20 -16.20
CA GLY A 315 -17.23 -37.51 -15.91
C GLY A 315 -17.38 -38.14 -14.52
N THR A 316 -18.05 -37.46 -13.59
CA THR A 316 -18.41 -38.04 -12.29
C THR A 316 -19.71 -38.84 -12.30
N GLY A 317 -20.38 -38.92 -13.47
CA GLY A 317 -21.64 -39.64 -13.67
C GLY A 317 -22.77 -39.22 -12.71
N ASP A 318 -23.77 -40.09 -12.57
CA ASP A 318 -24.83 -39.96 -11.57
C ASP A 318 -24.31 -40.18 -10.13
N VAL A 319 -23.11 -40.79 -9.98
CA VAL A 319 -22.48 -41.14 -8.69
C VAL A 319 -22.32 -39.93 -7.77
N LEU A 320 -21.93 -38.78 -8.32
CA LEU A 320 -21.80 -37.51 -7.58
C LEU A 320 -22.90 -36.49 -7.94
N ALA A 321 -23.90 -36.90 -8.73
CA ALA A 321 -25.07 -36.11 -9.12
C ALA A 321 -24.76 -34.66 -9.56
N GLY A 322 -23.66 -34.47 -10.32
CA GLY A 322 -23.22 -33.16 -10.81
C GLY A 322 -22.56 -32.23 -9.78
N SER A 323 -22.17 -32.73 -8.60
CA SER A 323 -21.45 -31.95 -7.59
C SER A 323 -20.09 -31.48 -8.13
N ASN A 324 -19.84 -30.17 -8.20
CA ASN A 324 -18.50 -29.66 -8.44
C ASN A 324 -17.67 -29.80 -7.16
N MET A 325 -16.66 -30.66 -7.21
CA MET A 325 -15.79 -30.94 -6.06
C MET A 325 -14.42 -30.26 -6.15
N SER A 326 -14.17 -29.44 -7.18
CA SER A 326 -12.94 -28.66 -7.27
C SER A 326 -12.96 -27.49 -6.28
N SER A 327 -11.88 -27.31 -5.52
CA SER A 327 -11.75 -26.26 -4.50
C SER A 327 -10.29 -25.89 -4.30
N PHE A 328 -10.00 -24.58 -4.27
CA PHE A 328 -8.71 -24.07 -3.82
C PHE A 328 -8.61 -24.01 -2.29
N GLY A 329 -9.74 -24.12 -1.57
CA GLY A 329 -9.80 -23.96 -0.12
C GLY A 329 -9.64 -22.50 0.33
N HIS A 330 -9.29 -22.34 1.60
CA HIS A 330 -9.05 -21.04 2.23
C HIS A 330 -7.89 -21.13 3.22
N VAL A 331 -7.32 -19.99 3.57
CA VAL A 331 -6.39 -19.86 4.70
C VAL A 331 -7.17 -19.34 5.91
N LEU A 332 -7.21 -20.13 6.98
CA LEU A 332 -7.75 -19.72 8.26
C LEU A 332 -6.72 -18.86 8.99
N LEU A 333 -6.97 -17.56 9.04
CA LEU A 333 -6.19 -16.59 9.79
C LEU A 333 -6.65 -16.59 11.24
N LYS A 334 -5.70 -16.56 12.17
CA LYS A 334 -5.93 -16.50 13.62
C LYS A 334 -5.06 -15.40 14.20
N GLN A 335 -5.67 -14.39 14.81
CA GLN A 335 -5.00 -13.29 15.48
C GLN A 335 -5.38 -13.26 16.95
N GLN A 336 -4.39 -13.19 17.84
CA GLN A 336 -4.66 -12.93 19.26
C GLN A 336 -5.07 -11.46 19.45
N GLY A 337 -6.13 -11.25 20.23
CA GLY A 337 -6.71 -9.95 20.52
C GLY A 337 -8.04 -9.68 19.81
N SER A 338 -8.60 -8.51 20.12
CA SER A 338 -9.90 -8.04 19.63
C SER A 338 -9.80 -7.17 18.38
N ASN A 339 -8.62 -7.06 17.78
CA ASN A 339 -8.40 -6.17 16.64
C ASN A 339 -8.85 -6.86 15.34
N GLU A 340 -9.31 -6.06 14.40
CA GLU A 340 -9.76 -6.53 13.09
C GLU A 340 -8.59 -7.05 12.24
N LEU A 341 -8.86 -8.10 11.47
CA LEU A 341 -7.94 -8.65 10.47
C LEU A 341 -7.98 -7.77 9.21
N LEU A 342 -7.03 -6.85 9.10
CA LEU A 342 -6.90 -5.98 7.93
C LEU A 342 -5.91 -6.58 6.94
N VAL A 343 -6.45 -7.31 5.95
CA VAL A 343 -5.71 -7.89 4.83
C VAL A 343 -6.16 -7.19 3.56
N SER A 344 -5.20 -6.62 2.83
CA SER A 344 -5.45 -5.96 1.56
C SER A 344 -4.76 -6.72 0.43
N ASP A 345 -5.48 -6.92 -0.66
CA ASP A 345 -4.94 -7.57 -1.85
C ASP A 345 -4.30 -6.54 -2.78
N LEU A 346 -3.00 -6.69 -3.02
CA LEU A 346 -2.26 -5.84 -3.95
C LEU A 346 -2.24 -6.41 -5.37
N SER A 347 -2.76 -7.63 -5.59
CA SER A 347 -2.85 -8.26 -6.91
C SER A 347 -3.92 -7.63 -7.81
N SER A 348 -4.94 -7.01 -7.21
CA SER A 348 -5.97 -6.22 -7.93
C SER A 348 -5.50 -4.77 -8.09
N GLY A 349 -4.68 -4.53 -9.12
CA GLY A 349 -4.07 -3.23 -9.38
C GLY A 349 -5.07 -2.07 -9.38
N SER A 350 -4.80 -1.05 -8.56
CA SER A 350 -5.41 0.27 -8.73
C SER A 350 -5.15 0.79 -10.14
N ALA A 351 -6.17 1.43 -10.71
CA ALA A 351 -6.15 2.01 -12.04
C ALA A 351 -4.90 2.88 -12.27
N VAL A 352 -4.30 2.70 -13.44
CA VAL A 352 -3.13 3.45 -13.90
C VAL A 352 -3.48 4.95 -13.90
N ALA A 353 -2.91 5.70 -12.97
CA ALA A 353 -2.95 7.16 -13.02
C ALA A 353 -2.02 7.61 -14.16
N PHE A 354 -2.59 8.12 -15.27
CA PHE A 354 -1.81 8.65 -16.38
C PHE A 354 -1.21 10.00 -15.97
N GLN A 355 0.06 10.01 -15.53
CA GLN A 355 0.84 11.24 -15.30
C GLN A 355 1.49 11.78 -16.59
N SER A 356 1.12 11.26 -17.76
CA SER A 356 1.72 11.61 -19.06
C SER A 356 0.72 11.44 -20.21
N ASN A 357 1.08 11.98 -21.39
CA ASN A 357 0.23 12.14 -22.58
C ASN A 357 -0.69 10.95 -22.85
N VAL A 358 -1.96 11.28 -23.08
CA VAL A 358 -3.04 10.34 -23.36
C VAL A 358 -3.25 10.31 -24.88
N ASP A 359 -2.99 9.15 -25.48
CA ASP A 359 -3.24 8.85 -26.89
C ASP A 359 -4.46 7.92 -26.93
N ILE A 360 -5.63 8.45 -27.32
CA ILE A 360 -6.88 7.69 -27.38
C ILE A 360 -7.32 7.58 -28.84
N ASP A 361 -7.27 6.37 -29.39
CA ASP A 361 -7.62 6.09 -30.78
C ASP A 361 -9.15 6.10 -31.08
N ASN A 362 -10.02 6.09 -30.07
CA ASN A 362 -11.49 6.00 -30.25
C ASN A 362 -12.26 7.25 -29.77
N ALA A 363 -13.51 7.42 -30.25
CA ALA A 363 -14.42 8.50 -29.87
C ALA A 363 -14.62 8.58 -28.35
N PHE A 364 -14.40 9.76 -27.77
CA PHE A 364 -14.48 9.98 -26.33
C PHE A 364 -15.41 11.16 -25.99
N VAL A 365 -16.24 11.01 -24.96
CA VAL A 365 -17.10 12.08 -24.45
C VAL A 365 -16.63 12.46 -23.05
N THR A 366 -16.12 13.68 -22.89
CA THR A 366 -15.89 14.22 -21.54
C THR A 366 -17.23 14.70 -20.98
N SER A 367 -17.65 14.18 -19.83
CA SER A 367 -18.87 14.61 -19.13
C SER A 367 -18.63 15.77 -18.15
N ILE A 368 -17.38 16.19 -17.96
CA ILE A 368 -16.94 17.29 -17.10
C ILE A 368 -15.79 18.08 -17.73
N ASP A 369 -15.59 19.32 -17.29
CA ASP A 369 -14.51 20.22 -17.71
C ASP A 369 -13.14 19.51 -17.62
N SER A 370 -12.40 19.51 -18.73
CA SER A 370 -11.15 18.75 -18.85
C SER A 370 -9.98 19.66 -19.25
N THR A 371 -8.80 19.37 -18.71
CA THR A 371 -7.55 20.09 -18.99
C THR A 371 -6.65 19.20 -19.83
N LEU A 372 -6.61 19.41 -21.15
CA LEU A 372 -5.77 18.59 -22.04
C LEU A 372 -4.37 19.21 -22.17
N THR A 373 -3.34 18.48 -21.74
CA THR A 373 -1.94 18.90 -21.84
C THR A 373 -1.42 18.76 -23.27
N ALA A 374 -0.37 19.51 -23.63
CA ALA A 374 0.20 19.49 -24.97
C ALA A 374 0.68 18.07 -25.38
N GLY A 375 0.19 17.60 -26.53
CA GLY A 375 0.50 16.28 -27.08
C GLY A 375 -0.47 15.16 -26.67
N SER A 376 -1.61 15.48 -26.06
CA SER A 376 -2.77 14.58 -26.01
C SER A 376 -3.42 14.46 -27.39
N VAL A 377 -3.79 13.24 -27.79
CA VAL A 377 -4.51 12.97 -29.04
C VAL A 377 -5.90 12.41 -28.70
N LEU A 378 -6.92 12.97 -29.34
CA LEU A 378 -8.32 12.59 -29.15
C LEU A 378 -8.82 11.87 -30.40
N GLY A 379 -9.50 10.74 -30.22
CA GLY A 379 -10.12 10.00 -31.30
C GLY A 379 -11.26 10.77 -31.98
N SER A 380 -11.57 10.37 -33.21
CA SER A 380 -12.61 10.98 -34.05
C SER A 380 -13.99 11.02 -33.36
N SER A 381 -14.82 12.03 -33.67
CA SER A 381 -16.16 12.25 -33.07
C SER A 381 -16.20 12.50 -31.55
N SER A 382 -15.09 12.91 -30.94
CA SER A 382 -15.06 13.23 -29.51
C SER A 382 -15.86 14.51 -29.18
N THR A 383 -16.65 14.46 -28.11
CA THR A 383 -17.42 15.62 -27.62
C THR A 383 -16.78 16.13 -26.34
N VAL A 384 -16.36 17.40 -26.35
CA VAL A 384 -15.71 18.02 -25.20
C VAL A 384 -16.68 18.93 -24.45
N ALA A 385 -16.69 18.81 -23.12
CA ALA A 385 -17.55 19.58 -22.23
C ALA A 385 -17.19 21.08 -22.26
N ALA A 386 -18.17 21.93 -21.98
CA ALA A 386 -17.99 23.38 -21.89
C ALA A 386 -16.88 23.75 -20.90
N GLY A 387 -16.19 24.88 -21.12
CA GLY A 387 -15.11 25.33 -20.21
C GLY A 387 -13.79 24.56 -20.29
N SER A 388 -13.69 23.50 -21.11
CA SER A 388 -12.45 22.74 -21.28
C SER A 388 -11.32 23.59 -21.87
N THR A 389 -10.10 23.36 -21.38
CA THR A 389 -8.91 24.08 -21.85
C THR A 389 -8.03 23.17 -22.70
N PHE A 390 -7.74 23.62 -23.92
CA PHE A 390 -6.97 22.86 -24.89
C PHE A 390 -5.53 23.38 -24.95
N GLY A 391 -4.57 22.48 -24.70
CA GLY A 391 -3.14 22.71 -24.95
C GLY A 391 -2.55 21.85 -26.08
N ALA A 392 -3.36 21.07 -26.81
CA ALA A 392 -2.90 19.97 -27.67
C ALA A 392 -3.38 20.04 -29.14
N THR A 393 -2.74 19.23 -30.00
CA THR A 393 -3.15 18.96 -31.39
C THR A 393 -4.35 18.01 -31.40
N LEU A 394 -5.51 18.43 -31.91
CA LEU A 394 -6.63 17.53 -32.15
C LEU A 394 -6.47 16.93 -33.55
N THR A 395 -5.60 15.94 -33.70
CA THR A 395 -5.40 15.24 -34.99
C THR A 395 -6.22 13.96 -35.03
N ASP A 396 -6.97 13.80 -36.11
CA ASP A 396 -7.72 12.58 -36.45
C ASP A 396 -6.83 11.64 -37.29
N ALA A 397 -6.68 10.39 -36.84
CA ALA A 397 -5.98 9.34 -37.56
C ALA A 397 -6.75 8.80 -38.78
N VAL A 398 -8.03 9.14 -38.95
CA VAL A 398 -8.84 8.62 -40.08
C VAL A 398 -9.88 9.66 -40.51
N ALA A 399 -9.70 10.26 -41.68
CA ALA A 399 -10.62 11.23 -42.27
C ALA A 399 -12.12 10.88 -42.10
N SER A 400 -12.89 11.68 -41.35
CA SER A 400 -14.09 12.42 -41.83
C SER A 400 -15.19 12.80 -40.80
N ALA A 401 -14.96 12.82 -39.47
CA ALA A 401 -16.00 13.24 -38.51
C ALA A 401 -15.63 14.50 -37.67
N PRO A 402 -16.50 15.52 -37.58
CA PRO A 402 -16.16 16.82 -36.98
C PRO A 402 -16.18 16.82 -35.44
N ILE A 403 -15.22 17.53 -34.83
CA ILE A 403 -15.25 17.83 -33.39
C ILE A 403 -16.22 19.00 -33.15
N THR A 404 -17.15 18.84 -32.20
CA THR A 404 -18.12 19.88 -31.82
C THR A 404 -17.76 20.46 -30.46
N THR A 405 -17.48 21.76 -30.43
CA THR A 405 -17.37 22.51 -29.16
C THR A 405 -18.76 22.96 -28.73
N THR A 406 -19.09 22.91 -27.43
CA THR A 406 -20.46 23.15 -26.96
C THR A 406 -20.74 24.62 -26.57
N THR A 407 -19.78 25.38 -26.01
CA THR A 407 -19.79 26.86 -25.78
C THR A 407 -18.48 27.31 -25.08
N ASP A 408 -18.09 28.59 -25.20
CA ASP A 408 -17.02 29.27 -24.43
C ASP A 408 -15.66 28.54 -24.32
N SER A 409 -15.23 27.89 -25.40
CA SER A 409 -13.94 27.17 -25.41
C SER A 409 -12.75 28.12 -25.60
N LEU A 410 -11.71 27.97 -24.78
CA LEU A 410 -10.43 28.68 -24.92
C LEU A 410 -9.42 27.81 -25.66
N LEU A 411 -9.06 28.23 -26.88
CA LEU A 411 -8.02 27.58 -27.67
C LEU A 411 -6.70 28.29 -27.41
N LYS A 412 -5.75 27.64 -26.73
CA LYS A 412 -4.40 28.19 -26.55
C LYS A 412 -3.56 27.97 -27.81
N ALA A 413 -2.47 28.74 -27.94
CA ALA A 413 -1.48 28.58 -29.00
C ALA A 413 -1.06 27.11 -29.19
N GLY A 414 -1.05 26.64 -30.44
CA GLY A 414 -0.76 25.24 -30.78
C GLY A 414 -1.98 24.33 -30.90
N SER A 415 -3.19 24.84 -30.66
CA SER A 415 -4.42 24.09 -30.95
C SER A 415 -4.59 23.88 -32.46
N VAL A 416 -4.81 22.64 -32.89
CA VAL A 416 -5.10 22.27 -34.29
C VAL A 416 -6.48 21.64 -34.37
N LEU A 417 -7.38 22.18 -35.20
CA LEU A 417 -8.74 21.64 -35.42
C LEU A 417 -8.85 20.99 -36.80
N THR A 418 -9.64 19.92 -36.91
CA THR A 418 -9.90 19.18 -38.15
C THR A 418 -11.04 19.78 -39.00
N SER A 419 -11.26 19.23 -40.19
CA SER A 419 -12.29 19.64 -41.14
C SER A 419 -13.71 19.47 -40.59
N ASN A 420 -14.61 20.39 -40.93
CA ASN A 420 -16.02 20.44 -40.53
C ASN A 420 -16.29 20.63 -39.03
N SER A 421 -15.25 20.91 -38.22
CA SER A 421 -15.41 21.23 -36.80
C SER A 421 -16.32 22.46 -36.60
N VAL A 422 -17.29 22.32 -35.70
CA VAL A 422 -18.18 23.43 -35.34
C VAL A 422 -17.61 24.15 -34.12
N ILE A 423 -17.19 25.39 -34.35
CA ILE A 423 -16.78 26.32 -33.30
C ILE A 423 -18.02 27.08 -32.86
N SER A 424 -18.47 26.81 -31.63
CA SER A 424 -19.67 27.44 -31.06
C SER A 424 -19.43 28.89 -30.63
N THR A 425 -20.52 29.63 -30.40
CA THR A 425 -20.48 31.06 -30.02
C THR A 425 -19.62 31.31 -28.78
N GLY A 426 -18.82 32.38 -28.79
CA GLY A 426 -18.03 32.83 -27.62
C GLY A 426 -16.60 32.28 -27.53
N SER A 427 -16.17 31.42 -28.46
CA SER A 427 -14.80 30.88 -28.46
C SER A 427 -13.72 31.94 -28.71
N VAL A 428 -12.62 31.87 -27.95
CA VAL A 428 -11.49 32.81 -28.05
C VAL A 428 -10.23 32.07 -28.52
N PHE A 429 -9.62 32.56 -29.60
CA PHE A 429 -8.31 32.11 -30.08
C PHE A 429 -7.18 32.86 -29.38
N GLY A 430 -6.62 32.24 -28.34
CA GLY A 430 -5.47 32.74 -27.59
C GLY A 430 -4.13 32.52 -28.31
N GLY A 431 -3.97 33.14 -29.49
CA GLY A 431 -2.74 33.12 -30.32
C GLY A 431 -2.52 31.84 -31.15
N LYS A 432 -1.75 31.95 -32.26
CA LYS A 432 -1.30 30.90 -33.22
C LYS A 432 -2.10 29.56 -33.19
N GLY A 433 -3.39 29.60 -33.52
CA GLY A 433 -4.22 28.41 -33.74
C GLY A 433 -4.23 28.03 -35.23
N THR A 434 -4.18 26.74 -35.54
CA THR A 434 -4.24 26.23 -36.93
C THR A 434 -5.59 25.57 -37.17
N VAL A 435 -6.32 25.98 -38.20
CA VAL A 435 -7.60 25.37 -38.59
C VAL A 435 -7.41 24.63 -39.92
N ALA A 436 -7.28 23.31 -39.85
CA ALA A 436 -7.02 22.46 -41.01
C ALA A 436 -8.31 21.81 -41.52
N GLY A 437 -8.69 22.02 -42.78
CA GLY A 437 -9.81 21.35 -43.45
C GLY A 437 -10.76 22.25 -44.24
N ALA A 438 -11.21 21.78 -45.41
CA ALA A 438 -12.17 22.50 -46.24
C ALA A 438 -13.55 22.60 -45.56
N THR A 439 -14.20 23.78 -45.69
CA THR A 439 -15.55 24.16 -45.20
C THR A 439 -15.79 24.36 -43.68
N ASN A 440 -14.86 24.98 -42.97
CA ASN A 440 -15.17 25.50 -41.62
C ASN A 440 -15.95 26.83 -41.71
N THR A 441 -17.11 26.89 -41.03
CA THR A 441 -18.04 28.03 -41.05
C THR A 441 -18.02 28.72 -39.69
N THR A 442 -17.56 29.97 -39.62
CA THR A 442 -17.88 30.83 -38.47
C THR A 442 -19.34 31.24 -38.61
N THR A 443 -20.21 30.83 -37.69
CA THR A 443 -21.66 31.13 -37.77
C THR A 443 -22.02 32.54 -37.27
N ALA A 444 -21.08 33.27 -36.65
CA ALA A 444 -21.23 34.66 -36.17
C ALA A 444 -19.86 35.34 -35.90
N ASP A 445 -19.87 36.59 -35.39
CA ASP A 445 -18.71 37.45 -35.10
C ASP A 445 -17.56 36.70 -34.40
N SER A 446 -16.36 36.75 -35.00
CA SER A 446 -15.17 36.04 -34.51
C SER A 446 -13.91 36.90 -34.64
N LEU A 447 -13.01 36.86 -33.66
CA LEU A 447 -11.72 37.57 -33.66
C LEU A 447 -10.58 36.62 -34.05
N VAL A 448 -10.01 36.81 -35.25
CA VAL A 448 -8.85 36.02 -35.72
C VAL A 448 -7.56 36.81 -35.47
N THR A 449 -6.79 36.36 -34.48
CA THR A 449 -5.53 37.00 -34.08
C THR A 449 -4.36 36.59 -34.97
N ALA A 450 -3.30 37.40 -35.00
CA ALA A 450 -2.14 37.23 -35.86
C ALA A 450 -1.52 35.81 -35.80
N GLY A 451 -1.18 35.25 -36.96
CA GLY A 451 -0.54 33.93 -37.08
C GLY A 451 -1.50 32.74 -37.11
N SER A 452 -2.77 32.96 -37.45
CA SER A 452 -3.78 31.91 -37.65
C SER A 452 -3.80 31.43 -39.10
N VAL A 453 -3.95 30.12 -39.33
CA VAL A 453 -3.95 29.50 -40.68
C VAL A 453 -5.36 28.98 -41.04
N LEU A 454 -5.87 29.35 -42.23
CA LEU A 454 -7.19 28.97 -42.74
C LEU A 454 -7.07 28.01 -43.95
N SER A 455 -8.03 27.12 -44.13
CA SER A 455 -8.03 26.10 -45.19
C SER A 455 -8.91 26.47 -46.39
N SER A 456 -8.77 25.77 -47.53
CA SER A 456 -9.53 26.03 -48.77
C SER A 456 -11.05 25.92 -48.59
N GLY A 457 -11.85 26.87 -49.06
CA GLY A 457 -13.32 26.81 -48.94
C GLY A 457 -13.89 27.24 -47.57
N SER A 458 -13.06 27.77 -46.67
CA SER A 458 -13.54 28.47 -45.47
C SER A 458 -14.36 29.70 -45.85
N LEU A 459 -15.60 29.77 -45.36
CA LEU A 459 -16.47 30.92 -45.53
C LEU A 459 -16.34 31.83 -44.30
N LEU A 460 -15.70 32.99 -44.47
CA LEU A 460 -15.65 34.00 -43.43
C LEU A 460 -16.99 34.76 -43.43
N ALA A 461 -17.67 34.81 -42.28
CA ALA A 461 -18.90 35.58 -42.13
C ALA A 461 -18.62 37.09 -42.20
N ALA A 462 -19.62 37.87 -42.64
CA ALA A 462 -19.50 39.33 -42.69
C ALA A 462 -19.20 39.89 -41.28
N GLY A 463 -18.15 40.71 -41.15
CA GLY A 463 -17.73 41.30 -39.86
C GLY A 463 -16.50 40.66 -39.21
N THR A 464 -15.89 39.62 -39.80
CA THR A 464 -14.62 39.06 -39.30
C THR A 464 -13.45 40.04 -39.47
N VAL A 465 -12.68 40.27 -38.39
CA VAL A 465 -11.51 41.17 -38.38
C VAL A 465 -10.21 40.37 -38.48
N LEU A 466 -9.39 40.64 -39.51
CA LEU A 466 -8.07 40.03 -39.74
C LEU A 466 -6.95 40.98 -39.29
N THR A 467 -6.00 40.50 -38.50
CA THR A 467 -4.98 41.36 -37.87
C THR A 467 -3.54 41.22 -38.42
N GLN A 468 -3.26 40.29 -39.37
CA GLN A 468 -2.06 40.17 -40.26
C GLN A 468 -2.11 38.86 -41.11
N ASP A 469 -1.08 38.61 -41.94
CA ASP A 469 -0.84 37.51 -42.93
C ASP A 469 -1.64 36.19 -42.76
N ILE A 470 -2.26 35.73 -43.85
CA ILE A 470 -3.01 34.47 -43.94
C ILE A 470 -2.75 33.75 -45.27
N VAL A 471 -2.46 32.45 -45.20
CA VAL A 471 -2.28 31.54 -46.36
C VAL A 471 -3.63 30.85 -46.65
N GLY A 472 -4.05 30.76 -47.92
CA GLY A 472 -5.29 30.07 -48.34
C GLY A 472 -5.21 29.40 -49.72
N SER A 473 -6.14 28.50 -50.06
CA SER A 473 -6.06 27.71 -51.31
C SER A 473 -7.41 27.32 -51.98
N ASN A 474 -8.49 28.12 -51.93
CA ASN A 474 -9.53 28.22 -53.00
C ASN A 474 -10.70 29.15 -52.62
N GLY A 475 -10.40 30.40 -52.25
CA GLY A 475 -11.42 31.43 -52.05
C GLY A 475 -11.60 32.29 -53.29
N THR A 476 -12.82 32.72 -53.58
CA THR A 476 -13.04 33.85 -54.49
C THR A 476 -12.51 35.10 -53.81
N ILE A 477 -11.34 35.57 -54.25
CA ILE A 477 -10.75 36.81 -53.75
C ILE A 477 -11.50 37.97 -54.42
N ALA A 478 -12.35 38.68 -53.66
CA ALA A 478 -13.16 39.78 -54.17
C ALA A 478 -12.29 40.96 -54.65
N ALA A 479 -12.76 41.69 -55.67
CA ALA A 479 -12.03 42.80 -56.30
C ALA A 479 -11.58 43.87 -55.27
N GLY A 480 -10.32 44.32 -55.39
CA GLY A 480 -9.73 45.39 -54.55
C GLY A 480 -8.75 44.92 -53.45
N THR A 481 -8.29 43.67 -53.48
CA THR A 481 -7.35 43.06 -52.51
C THR A 481 -5.89 43.16 -52.97
N THR A 482 -4.96 43.32 -52.02
CA THR A 482 -3.50 43.43 -52.28
C THR A 482 -2.79 42.19 -51.70
N LEU A 483 -2.04 41.43 -52.52
CA LEU A 483 -1.31 40.22 -52.12
C LEU A 483 0.13 40.56 -51.75
N GLN A 484 0.56 40.21 -50.55
CA GLN A 484 1.94 40.40 -50.10
C GLN A 484 2.84 39.23 -50.52
N THR A 485 4.14 39.32 -50.25
CA THR A 485 5.10 38.22 -50.48
C THR A 485 4.61 36.91 -49.86
N ASP A 486 4.84 35.79 -50.56
CA ASP A 486 4.48 34.42 -50.14
C ASP A 486 2.96 34.11 -50.09
N THR A 487 2.23 34.54 -51.12
CA THR A 487 0.80 34.19 -51.29
C THR A 487 0.60 32.95 -52.16
N TYR A 488 -0.18 31.99 -51.67
CA TYR A 488 -0.59 30.79 -52.42
C TYR A 488 -2.00 30.98 -53.01
N LEU A 489 -2.23 30.48 -54.24
CA LEU A 489 -3.53 30.49 -54.91
C LEU A 489 -3.98 29.08 -55.34
N SER A 490 -5.25 28.82 -55.09
CA SER A 490 -6.06 27.63 -55.42
C SER A 490 -6.47 27.42 -56.89
N GLY A 491 -6.73 26.19 -57.35
CA GLY A 491 -7.33 25.91 -58.68
C GLY A 491 -8.83 26.14 -58.77
N GLY A 492 -9.26 26.82 -59.85
CA GLY A 492 -10.55 27.48 -60.03
C GLY A 492 -10.41 29.01 -60.19
N VAL A 493 -9.17 29.52 -60.10
CA VAL A 493 -8.86 30.94 -60.18
C VAL A 493 -8.53 31.33 -61.62
N THR A 494 -9.36 32.20 -62.20
CA THR A 494 -9.07 32.85 -63.49
C THR A 494 -8.21 34.08 -63.26
N LEU A 495 -6.98 34.07 -63.78
CA LEU A 495 -6.04 35.18 -63.72
C LEU A 495 -6.12 35.99 -65.01
N GLN A 496 -6.47 37.27 -64.93
CA GLN A 496 -6.91 38.04 -66.10
C GLN A 496 -5.82 38.88 -66.81
N SER A 497 -4.55 38.93 -66.35
CA SER A 497 -3.32 39.37 -67.08
C SER A 497 -2.06 39.43 -66.16
N ASP A 498 -0.85 39.44 -66.76
CA ASP A 498 0.52 39.71 -66.25
C ASP A 498 0.83 39.47 -64.76
N MET A 499 1.62 38.42 -64.46
CA MET A 499 2.02 38.04 -63.10
C MET A 499 3.51 37.68 -62.95
N ILE A 500 4.10 38.06 -61.81
CA ILE A 500 5.45 37.65 -61.36
C ILE A 500 5.28 36.61 -60.25
N LEU A 501 5.62 35.36 -60.54
CA LEU A 501 5.64 34.26 -59.56
C LEU A 501 7.05 34.15 -58.95
N LYS A 502 7.17 34.33 -57.64
CA LYS A 502 8.44 34.12 -56.92
C LYS A 502 8.64 32.63 -56.61
N ALA A 503 9.87 32.23 -56.31
CA ALA A 503 10.22 30.84 -55.98
C ALA A 503 9.28 30.28 -54.89
N GLY A 504 8.72 29.09 -55.12
CA GLY A 504 7.72 28.48 -54.23
C GLY A 504 6.25 28.73 -54.61
N SER A 505 5.97 29.16 -55.85
CA SER A 505 4.58 29.30 -56.35
C SER A 505 4.10 28.01 -57.04
N ASN A 506 2.83 27.61 -56.83
CA ASN A 506 2.27 26.36 -57.37
C ASN A 506 1.02 26.59 -58.24
N LEU A 507 0.88 25.86 -59.36
CA LEU A 507 -0.20 25.96 -60.37
C LEU A 507 -0.85 24.58 -60.60
N VAL A 508 -2.14 24.51 -60.94
CA VAL A 508 -2.93 23.25 -60.99
C VAL A 508 -3.61 23.02 -62.36
N THR A 509 -4.25 21.86 -62.57
CA THR A 509 -4.85 21.41 -63.85
C THR A 509 -5.80 22.41 -64.52
N ASP A 510 -5.82 22.41 -65.85
CA ASP A 510 -6.51 23.38 -66.73
C ASP A 510 -6.04 24.84 -66.60
N SER A 511 -4.95 25.10 -65.87
CA SER A 511 -4.28 26.41 -65.87
C SER A 511 -3.65 26.68 -67.23
N GLN A 512 -4.04 27.79 -67.87
CA GLN A 512 -3.45 28.24 -69.13
C GLN A 512 -2.35 29.27 -68.86
N LEU A 513 -1.17 29.00 -69.43
CA LEU A 513 0.02 29.85 -69.33
C LEU A 513 0.35 30.40 -70.72
N ALA A 514 0.66 31.69 -70.80
CA ALA A 514 1.06 32.33 -72.06
C ALA A 514 2.56 32.08 -72.37
N ALA A 515 2.95 32.19 -73.64
CA ALA A 515 4.32 32.01 -74.11
C ALA A 515 5.34 32.91 -73.37
N GLY A 516 6.52 32.38 -73.03
CA GLY A 516 7.63 33.15 -72.43
C GLY A 516 7.66 33.20 -70.89
N SER A 517 6.89 32.36 -70.19
CA SER A 517 6.87 32.26 -68.73
C SER A 517 8.14 31.60 -68.14
N THR A 518 8.61 32.05 -66.97
CA THR A 518 9.83 31.55 -66.30
C THR A 518 9.52 30.87 -64.95
N TYR A 519 10.08 29.66 -64.70
CA TYR A 519 9.78 28.82 -63.52
C TYR A 519 11.01 28.54 -62.61
N GLY A 520 10.74 28.13 -61.36
CA GLY A 520 11.73 27.66 -60.36
C GLY A 520 11.74 26.13 -60.14
N ASP A 521 12.34 25.65 -59.04
CA ASP A 521 12.57 24.23 -58.71
C ASP A 521 11.28 23.47 -58.24
N ASN A 522 11.17 22.14 -58.45
CA ASN A 522 10.05 21.19 -58.12
C ASN A 522 8.73 21.34 -58.94
N ILE A 523 8.66 20.84 -60.18
CA ILE A 523 7.47 20.97 -61.07
C ILE A 523 6.78 19.61 -61.32
N THR A 524 5.44 19.58 -61.33
CA THR A 524 4.61 18.38 -61.64
C THR A 524 3.87 18.53 -62.97
N LEU A 525 3.94 17.53 -63.85
CA LEU A 525 3.36 17.55 -65.22
C LEU A 525 2.27 16.46 -65.32
N ALA A 526 1.04 16.80 -65.73
CA ALA A 526 -0.15 15.98 -65.44
C ALA A 526 -1.05 15.57 -66.64
N SER A 527 -0.64 15.70 -67.90
CA SER A 527 -1.41 15.18 -69.07
C SER A 527 -0.54 15.08 -70.33
N SER A 528 -0.92 14.26 -71.32
CA SER A 528 -0.13 13.89 -72.52
C SER A 528 0.57 15.06 -73.20
N MET A 529 1.83 15.31 -72.81
CA MET A 529 2.66 16.40 -73.33
C MET A 529 3.79 15.85 -74.20
N ASN A 530 3.81 16.27 -75.47
CA ASN A 530 4.93 16.01 -76.37
C ASN A 530 6.01 17.08 -76.15
N ILE A 531 7.06 16.72 -75.42
CA ILE A 531 8.26 17.54 -75.26
C ILE A 531 9.13 17.30 -76.49
N THR A 532 9.19 18.28 -77.40
CA THR A 532 9.82 18.12 -78.73
C THR A 532 11.28 18.58 -78.79
N GLU A 533 11.82 19.19 -77.73
CA GLU A 533 13.21 19.67 -77.62
C GLU A 533 13.76 19.54 -76.18
N ASP A 534 15.08 19.70 -76.02
CA ASP A 534 15.83 19.47 -74.78
C ASP A 534 15.35 20.34 -73.59
N MET A 535 15.02 19.71 -72.45
CA MET A 535 14.57 20.39 -71.23
C MET A 535 15.41 20.02 -70.00
N THR A 536 15.66 21.00 -69.13
CA THR A 536 16.34 20.78 -67.84
C THR A 536 15.32 20.79 -66.70
N LEU A 537 15.04 19.62 -66.13
CA LEU A 537 14.17 19.46 -64.97
C LEU A 537 15.03 19.31 -63.71
N LYS A 538 14.76 20.14 -62.71
CA LYS A 538 15.49 20.16 -61.43
C LYS A 538 14.80 19.28 -60.38
N SER A 539 15.50 19.06 -59.26
CA SER A 539 15.11 18.18 -58.14
C SER A 539 13.65 18.30 -57.74
N GLY A 540 12.99 17.16 -57.49
CA GLY A 540 11.61 17.03 -57.01
C GLY A 540 10.51 17.25 -58.06
N SER A 541 10.82 16.98 -59.33
CA SER A 541 9.82 17.02 -60.42
C SER A 541 9.15 15.65 -60.64
N THR A 542 7.87 15.62 -61.07
CA THR A 542 7.04 14.39 -61.17
C THR A 542 6.22 14.31 -62.47
N ILE A 543 6.10 13.11 -63.07
CA ILE A 543 5.24 12.81 -64.24
C ILE A 543 4.08 11.90 -63.80
N ASN A 544 2.83 12.34 -64.00
CA ASN A 544 1.63 11.64 -63.51
C ASN A 544 1.01 10.62 -64.50
N SER A 545 0.12 9.75 -64.01
CA SER A 545 -0.50 8.64 -64.75
C SER A 545 -1.52 9.08 -65.82
N GLY A 546 -1.42 8.47 -67.01
CA GLY A 546 -2.33 8.70 -68.16
C GLY A 546 -1.69 9.30 -69.43
N ALA A 547 -0.37 9.53 -69.44
CA ALA A 547 0.35 10.17 -70.54
C ALA A 547 1.27 9.20 -71.30
N GLU A 548 1.10 9.05 -72.62
CA GLU A 548 2.11 8.45 -73.51
C GLU A 548 3.26 9.46 -73.71
N THR A 549 4.12 9.60 -72.71
CA THR A 549 5.23 10.58 -72.74
C THR A 549 6.49 9.92 -73.30
N SER A 550 7.01 10.41 -74.43
CA SER A 550 8.28 9.95 -75.00
C SER A 550 9.43 10.89 -74.60
N ILE A 551 10.52 10.35 -74.04
CA ILE A 551 11.72 11.10 -73.63
C ILE A 551 12.89 10.66 -74.53
N VAL A 552 13.64 11.63 -75.08
CA VAL A 552 14.72 11.39 -76.05
C VAL A 552 16.10 11.25 -75.37
N ALA A 553 17.06 10.60 -76.06
CA ALA A 553 18.42 10.31 -75.57
C ALA A 553 19.22 11.57 -75.19
N GLY A 554 20.00 11.50 -74.11
CA GLY A 554 20.84 12.62 -73.63
C GLY A 554 20.16 13.57 -72.62
N SER A 555 18.86 13.39 -72.37
CA SER A 555 18.12 14.16 -71.35
C SER A 555 18.71 13.93 -69.95
N THR A 556 18.96 15.02 -69.21
CA THR A 556 19.55 14.94 -67.86
C THR A 556 18.51 15.32 -66.80
N ILE A 557 18.17 14.36 -65.93
CA ILE A 557 17.19 14.55 -64.85
C ILE A 557 17.94 14.63 -63.52
N GLY A 558 17.80 15.73 -62.78
CA GLY A 558 18.51 15.95 -61.51
C GLY A 558 17.62 15.76 -60.28
N GLY A 559 18.12 15.10 -59.23
CA GLY A 559 17.48 14.96 -57.89
C GLY A 559 16.49 13.79 -57.76
N THR A 560 15.62 13.84 -56.75
CA THR A 560 14.49 12.91 -56.50
C THR A 560 13.45 13.04 -57.62
N PHE A 561 13.15 11.97 -58.36
CA PHE A 561 12.26 11.99 -59.53
C PHE A 561 11.28 10.80 -59.52
N THR A 562 9.99 11.05 -59.81
CA THR A 562 8.93 10.02 -59.73
C THR A 562 8.21 9.82 -61.08
N VAL A 563 8.12 8.57 -61.55
CA VAL A 563 7.44 8.17 -62.79
C VAL A 563 6.21 7.31 -62.45
N ALA A 564 5.00 7.77 -62.81
CA ALA A 564 3.75 7.12 -62.45
C ALA A 564 2.89 6.59 -63.64
N ALA A 565 3.37 6.62 -64.88
CA ALA A 565 2.71 6.08 -66.10
C ALA A 565 3.64 5.13 -66.89
N ASP A 566 3.14 4.24 -67.75
CA ASP A 566 3.99 3.37 -68.59
C ASP A 566 4.82 4.22 -69.56
N VAL A 567 6.14 4.26 -69.37
CA VAL A 567 7.07 5.01 -70.24
C VAL A 567 7.89 4.05 -71.08
N THR A 568 7.84 4.19 -72.41
CA THR A 568 8.67 3.40 -73.33
C THR A 568 9.94 4.17 -73.67
N MET A 569 11.10 3.64 -73.25
CA MET A 569 12.41 4.25 -73.47
C MET A 569 13.17 3.46 -74.54
N THR A 570 13.64 4.14 -75.59
CA THR A 570 14.21 3.48 -76.78
C THR A 570 15.74 3.38 -76.77
N GLN A 571 16.45 4.13 -75.92
CA GLN A 571 17.93 4.14 -75.79
C GLN A 571 18.40 4.45 -74.33
N ASP A 572 19.72 4.48 -74.06
CA ASP A 572 20.35 4.52 -72.73
C ASP A 572 20.17 5.87 -71.97
N MET A 573 20.08 5.81 -70.63
CA MET A 573 19.91 6.99 -69.77
C MET A 573 20.59 6.86 -68.40
N THR A 574 20.72 7.98 -67.68
CA THR A 574 21.20 8.02 -66.29
C THR A 574 20.16 8.60 -65.34
N LEU A 575 19.65 7.78 -64.42
CA LEU A 575 18.80 8.18 -63.29
C LEU A 575 19.64 8.36 -62.02
N LYS A 576 19.38 9.40 -61.24
CA LYS A 576 20.10 9.68 -59.99
C LYS A 576 19.34 9.15 -58.75
N ALA A 577 20.03 9.07 -57.61
CA ALA A 577 19.56 8.50 -56.33
C ALA A 577 18.21 9.04 -55.83
N ASN A 578 17.42 8.19 -55.16
CA ASN A 578 16.09 8.47 -54.58
C ASN A 578 14.95 8.64 -55.61
N SER A 579 15.14 8.16 -56.84
CA SER A 579 14.07 8.16 -57.86
C SER A 579 13.08 6.99 -57.63
N THR A 580 11.80 7.18 -57.97
CA THR A 580 10.71 6.22 -57.71
C THR A 580 9.93 5.90 -58.99
N VAL A 581 9.69 4.63 -59.30
CA VAL A 581 8.99 4.18 -60.53
C VAL A 581 7.79 3.31 -60.13
N LEU A 582 6.59 3.70 -60.57
CA LEU A 582 5.31 3.17 -60.08
C LEU A 582 4.50 2.39 -61.15
N SER A 583 5.00 2.23 -62.39
CA SER A 583 4.30 1.70 -63.59
C SER A 583 5.25 0.92 -64.52
N GLN A 584 4.73 0.03 -65.41
CA GLN A 584 5.50 -0.95 -66.22
C GLN A 584 6.40 -0.30 -67.29
N SER A 585 7.57 0.20 -66.88
CA SER A 585 8.47 1.00 -67.72
C SER A 585 9.64 0.17 -68.26
N ALA A 586 9.76 0.06 -69.59
CA ALA A 586 10.82 -0.71 -70.22
C ALA A 586 12.12 0.11 -70.38
N PHE A 587 13.20 -0.34 -69.74
CA PHE A 587 14.54 0.27 -69.84
C PHE A 587 15.41 -0.43 -70.89
N ALA A 588 16.18 0.35 -71.65
CA ALA A 588 17.14 -0.14 -72.64
C ALA A 588 18.49 -0.55 -72.00
N ALA A 589 19.18 -1.50 -72.63
CA ALA A 589 20.47 -2.04 -72.17
C ALA A 589 21.54 -0.94 -72.00
N GLY A 590 22.32 -1.01 -70.90
CA GLY A 590 23.38 -0.03 -70.59
C GLY A 590 22.94 1.19 -69.75
N SER A 591 21.65 1.27 -69.40
CA SER A 591 21.12 2.35 -68.54
C SER A 591 21.69 2.28 -67.12
N THR A 592 21.99 3.44 -66.54
CA THR A 592 22.58 3.57 -65.19
C THR A 592 21.58 4.17 -64.21
N LEU A 593 21.23 3.41 -63.17
CA LEU A 593 20.31 3.81 -62.11
C LEU A 593 21.12 4.01 -60.82
N GLY A 594 21.30 5.25 -60.38
CA GLY A 594 22.07 5.58 -59.17
C GLY A 594 21.23 5.48 -57.89
N GLY A 595 21.85 5.08 -56.76
CA GLY A 595 21.32 5.14 -55.37
C GLY A 595 19.97 4.47 -55.08
N ARG A 596 19.42 4.71 -53.87
CA ARG A 596 18.17 4.10 -53.35
C ARG A 596 17.00 4.36 -54.32
N ILE A 597 16.48 3.33 -54.98
CA ILE A 597 15.37 3.44 -55.94
C ILE A 597 14.25 2.49 -55.52
N THR A 598 13.00 2.98 -55.55
CA THR A 598 11.80 2.21 -55.21
C THR A 598 11.03 1.88 -56.49
N ILE A 599 10.93 0.60 -56.84
CA ILE A 599 10.20 0.11 -58.01
C ILE A 599 8.97 -0.67 -57.53
N THR A 600 7.79 -0.21 -57.93
CA THR A 600 6.52 -0.57 -57.28
C THR A 600 5.59 -1.41 -58.17
N ALA A 601 5.95 -1.65 -59.43
CA ALA A 601 5.26 -2.54 -60.39
C ALA A 601 6.21 -3.65 -60.91
N ALA A 602 5.69 -4.78 -61.40
CA ALA A 602 6.50 -5.90 -61.89
C ALA A 602 7.18 -5.56 -63.24
N GLU A 603 8.50 -5.39 -63.22
CA GLU A 603 9.28 -4.95 -64.40
C GLU A 603 9.95 -6.10 -65.16
N THR A 604 10.08 -5.94 -66.49
CA THR A 604 10.85 -6.86 -67.35
C THR A 604 12.11 -6.17 -67.86
N ALA A 605 13.23 -6.33 -67.14
CA ALA A 605 14.51 -5.76 -67.56
C ALA A 605 15.06 -6.45 -68.82
N SER A 606 15.50 -5.66 -69.80
CA SER A 606 16.13 -6.13 -71.04
C SER A 606 17.66 -6.23 -70.94
N ALA A 607 18.12 -7.04 -69.98
CA ALA A 607 19.53 -7.41 -69.71
C ALA A 607 20.49 -6.27 -69.27
N ASP A 608 21.46 -6.65 -68.42
CA ASP A 608 22.55 -5.87 -67.82
C ASP A 608 22.17 -4.55 -67.15
N VAL A 609 21.46 -4.64 -66.02
CA VAL A 609 21.16 -3.51 -65.11
C VAL A 609 21.91 -3.68 -63.79
N THR A 610 22.59 -2.63 -63.32
CA THR A 610 23.34 -2.63 -62.04
C THR A 610 22.53 -1.91 -60.96
N LEU A 611 22.24 -2.56 -59.82
CA LEU A 611 21.45 -2.01 -58.72
C LEU A 611 22.34 -1.67 -57.50
N ALA A 612 22.08 -0.52 -56.85
CA ALA A 612 22.81 -0.06 -55.66
C ALA A 612 22.10 -0.48 -54.34
N ALA A 613 22.83 -0.43 -53.21
CA ALA A 613 22.36 -0.84 -51.88
C ALA A 613 21.05 -0.13 -51.46
N THR A 614 20.19 -0.82 -50.67
CA THR A 614 18.88 -0.36 -50.14
C THR A 614 17.75 -0.18 -51.18
N SER A 615 17.92 -0.72 -52.39
CA SER A 615 16.85 -0.74 -53.40
C SER A 615 15.77 -1.77 -53.06
N THR A 616 14.50 -1.40 -53.22
CA THR A 616 13.34 -2.25 -52.90
C THR A 616 12.59 -2.64 -54.17
N LEU A 617 12.34 -3.94 -54.34
CA LEU A 617 11.65 -4.52 -55.50
C LEU A 617 10.23 -4.95 -55.12
N ALA A 618 9.27 -4.70 -56.01
CA ALA A 618 7.90 -5.16 -55.87
C ALA A 618 7.74 -6.68 -56.13
N ASN A 619 6.69 -7.25 -55.54
CA ASN A 619 6.24 -8.63 -55.76
C ASN A 619 6.03 -8.92 -57.26
N GLY A 620 6.57 -10.04 -57.75
CA GLY A 620 6.46 -10.48 -59.15
C GLY A 620 7.60 -10.05 -60.07
N SER A 621 8.62 -9.35 -59.56
CA SER A 621 9.79 -8.94 -60.34
C SER A 621 10.66 -10.13 -60.78
N VAL A 622 10.96 -10.25 -62.08
CA VAL A 622 11.76 -11.36 -62.65
C VAL A 622 13.16 -10.90 -63.02
N LEU A 623 14.16 -11.34 -62.24
CA LEU A 623 15.58 -11.09 -62.52
C LEU A 623 16.12 -12.18 -63.45
N LYS A 624 16.69 -11.79 -64.60
CA LYS A 624 17.30 -12.73 -65.56
C LYS A 624 18.72 -13.12 -65.12
N SER A 625 19.16 -14.30 -65.56
CA SER A 625 20.52 -14.82 -65.32
C SER A 625 21.58 -13.81 -65.79
N GLY A 626 22.55 -13.50 -64.92
CA GLY A 626 23.59 -12.49 -65.16
C GLY A 626 23.47 -11.22 -64.31
N THR A 627 22.39 -11.06 -63.54
CA THR A 627 22.23 -9.91 -62.63
C THR A 627 23.15 -10.00 -61.41
N VAL A 628 23.92 -8.95 -61.11
CA VAL A 628 24.86 -8.89 -59.97
C VAL A 628 24.29 -8.03 -58.84
N LEU A 629 24.18 -8.59 -57.63
CA LEU A 629 23.71 -7.90 -56.42
C LEU A 629 24.89 -7.58 -55.50
N ALA A 630 25.03 -6.31 -55.10
CA ALA A 630 26.24 -5.84 -54.42
C ALA A 630 26.12 -5.63 -52.90
N ASN A 631 24.93 -5.77 -52.26
CA ASN A 631 24.67 -5.77 -50.80
C ASN A 631 23.20 -6.12 -50.48
N ASP A 632 22.83 -6.24 -49.18
CA ASP A 632 21.52 -6.69 -48.64
C ASP A 632 20.29 -6.10 -49.36
N VAL A 633 19.36 -6.99 -49.73
CA VAL A 633 18.13 -6.68 -50.48
C VAL A 633 16.91 -7.08 -49.67
N VAL A 634 15.98 -6.14 -49.49
CA VAL A 634 14.69 -6.38 -48.82
C VAL A 634 13.65 -6.70 -49.89
N VAL A 635 13.06 -7.89 -49.82
CA VAL A 635 11.98 -8.35 -50.71
C VAL A 635 10.66 -8.24 -49.95
N SER A 636 9.73 -7.42 -50.45
CA SER A 636 8.41 -7.27 -49.84
C SER A 636 7.41 -8.20 -50.55
N ASN A 637 6.71 -9.05 -49.80
CA ASN A 637 5.55 -9.78 -50.32
C ASN A 637 4.31 -9.54 -49.45
N THR A 638 3.26 -9.01 -50.07
CA THR A 638 1.95 -8.76 -49.45
C THR A 638 0.99 -9.89 -49.83
N GLY A 639 0.50 -10.63 -48.84
CA GLY A 639 -0.54 -11.66 -49.02
C GLY A 639 -0.38 -12.81 -48.03
N GLY A 640 -1.16 -12.81 -46.95
CA GLY A 640 -1.03 -13.72 -45.82
C GLY A 640 -1.02 -15.22 -46.20
N ILE A 641 0.00 -15.96 -45.75
CA ILE A 641 0.02 -16.82 -44.55
C ILE A 641 1.50 -17.18 -44.28
N ALA A 642 1.88 -17.13 -43.00
CA ALA A 642 3.00 -17.77 -42.29
C ALA A 642 4.28 -18.26 -43.04
N GLY A 643 5.35 -17.45 -42.93
CA GLY A 643 6.78 -17.87 -42.85
C GLY A 643 7.45 -18.51 -44.10
N THR A 644 8.77 -18.45 -44.31
CA THR A 644 9.87 -17.95 -43.44
C THR A 644 11.20 -17.85 -44.24
N THR A 645 12.13 -16.98 -43.84
CA THR A 645 13.56 -17.36 -43.81
C THR A 645 14.16 -16.92 -42.48
N THR A 646 14.97 -17.81 -41.92
CA THR A 646 15.04 -18.18 -40.50
C THR A 646 16.29 -17.62 -39.79
N LEU A 647 16.15 -17.18 -38.54
CA LEU A 647 17.25 -17.01 -37.57
C LEU A 647 17.18 -18.18 -36.56
N THR A 648 18.27 -18.94 -36.36
CA THR A 648 18.30 -20.23 -35.64
C THR A 648 18.71 -20.16 -34.16
N ALA A 649 18.33 -21.17 -33.36
CA ALA A 649 18.56 -21.23 -31.90
C ALA A 649 20.05 -21.03 -31.49
N GLY A 650 20.26 -20.13 -30.53
CA GLY A 650 21.58 -19.62 -30.14
C GLY A 650 21.90 -18.21 -30.66
N THR A 651 21.07 -17.66 -31.56
CA THR A 651 21.18 -16.25 -31.96
C THR A 651 20.75 -15.33 -30.82
N THR A 652 21.68 -14.51 -30.34
CA THR A 652 21.38 -13.37 -29.47
C THR A 652 20.83 -12.25 -30.35
N LEU A 653 19.62 -11.78 -30.06
CA LEU A 653 18.98 -10.70 -30.81
C LEU A 653 19.55 -9.36 -30.35
N GLU A 654 20.40 -8.75 -31.17
CA GLU A 654 21.09 -7.48 -30.85
C GLU A 654 20.32 -6.21 -31.29
N GLN A 655 19.12 -6.33 -31.88
CA GLN A 655 18.31 -5.18 -32.35
C GLN A 655 16.79 -5.34 -32.13
N ASP A 656 16.07 -4.21 -32.25
CA ASP A 656 14.64 -4.04 -31.99
C ASP A 656 13.76 -4.82 -32.97
N TYR A 657 12.67 -5.41 -32.45
CA TYR A 657 11.68 -6.17 -33.22
C TYR A 657 10.35 -5.42 -33.33
N THR A 658 9.83 -5.30 -34.54
CA THR A 658 8.45 -4.84 -34.81
C THR A 658 7.63 -6.06 -35.23
N THR A 659 6.65 -6.47 -34.42
CA THR A 659 5.75 -7.56 -34.77
C THR A 659 4.67 -7.05 -35.74
N SER A 660 4.25 -7.86 -36.71
CA SER A 660 3.11 -7.54 -37.58
C SER A 660 2.02 -8.60 -37.43
N GLY A 661 0.84 -8.17 -36.95
CA GLY A 661 -0.33 -9.02 -36.70
C GLY A 661 -0.66 -9.22 -35.21
N THR A 662 -1.83 -9.77 -34.91
CA THR A 662 -2.26 -10.11 -33.54
C THR A 662 -1.37 -11.21 -32.98
N ASN A 663 -0.55 -10.86 -31.98
CA ASN A 663 0.30 -11.79 -31.27
C ASN A 663 -0.11 -11.78 -29.79
N ALA A 664 -0.44 -12.96 -29.24
CA ALA A 664 -0.69 -13.12 -27.80
C ALA A 664 0.63 -13.49 -27.10
N LEU A 665 1.10 -12.62 -26.19
CA LEU A 665 2.27 -12.90 -25.36
C LEU A 665 1.79 -13.66 -24.12
N THR A 666 1.96 -14.99 -24.11
CA THR A 666 1.38 -15.88 -23.08
C THR A 666 2.35 -16.31 -21.98
N TYR A 667 3.61 -15.85 -22.01
CA TYR A 667 4.65 -16.15 -21.02
C TYR A 667 5.53 -14.93 -20.73
N ASP A 668 6.28 -14.98 -19.62
CA ASP A 668 7.19 -13.91 -19.18
C ASP A 668 8.25 -13.58 -20.25
N GLN A 669 8.14 -12.39 -20.84
CA GLN A 669 9.14 -11.83 -21.75
C GLN A 669 9.62 -10.48 -21.25
N THR A 670 10.94 -10.30 -21.16
CA THR A 670 11.54 -8.99 -20.87
C THR A 670 11.59 -8.16 -22.15
N VAL A 671 10.67 -7.20 -22.27
CA VAL A 671 10.67 -6.21 -23.35
C VAL A 671 11.70 -5.12 -23.03
N LYS A 672 12.71 -4.93 -23.88
CA LYS A 672 13.70 -3.85 -23.70
C LYS A 672 13.10 -2.48 -24.07
N ALA A 673 13.59 -1.44 -23.40
CA ALA A 673 13.25 -0.05 -23.71
C ALA A 673 13.52 0.27 -25.19
N GLY A 674 12.51 0.80 -25.90
CA GLY A 674 12.57 1.11 -27.34
C GLY A 674 11.80 0.14 -28.24
N SER A 675 11.35 -1.01 -27.72
CA SER A 675 10.56 -1.98 -28.50
C SER A 675 9.16 -1.45 -28.83
N VAL A 676 8.71 -1.66 -30.07
CA VAL A 676 7.40 -1.21 -30.57
C VAL A 676 6.50 -2.41 -30.82
N LEU A 677 5.44 -2.55 -30.02
CA LEU A 677 4.43 -3.61 -30.15
C LEU A 677 3.32 -3.15 -31.10
N ALA A 678 2.76 -4.05 -31.91
CA ALA A 678 1.66 -3.71 -32.82
C ALA A 678 0.39 -3.31 -32.06
N ALA A 679 -0.45 -2.45 -32.65
CA ALA A 679 -1.65 -1.87 -32.02
C ALA A 679 -2.74 -2.90 -31.63
N THR A 680 -2.75 -4.10 -32.22
CA THR A 680 -3.64 -5.21 -31.83
C THR A 680 -2.93 -6.25 -30.95
N THR A 681 -1.73 -5.94 -30.47
CA THR A 681 -1.06 -6.77 -29.47
C THR A 681 -1.84 -6.62 -28.19
N GLU A 682 -2.57 -7.67 -27.83
CA GLU A 682 -3.24 -7.74 -26.56
C GLU A 682 -2.17 -8.00 -25.49
N ILE A 683 -1.63 -6.90 -24.93
CA ILE A 683 -0.98 -6.96 -23.64
C ILE A 683 -2.13 -7.11 -22.66
N ALA A 684 -2.53 -8.36 -22.42
CA ALA A 684 -3.36 -8.61 -21.27
C ALA A 684 -2.62 -8.02 -20.06
N ALA A 685 -3.34 -7.44 -19.10
CA ALA A 685 -2.86 -7.47 -17.71
C ALA A 685 -2.43 -8.93 -17.43
N ASN A 686 -1.74 -9.22 -16.33
CA ASN A 686 -1.59 -10.61 -15.95
C ASN A 686 -2.98 -11.19 -15.56
N ALA A 687 -3.85 -11.42 -16.55
CA ALA A 687 -5.21 -11.89 -16.51
C ALA A 687 -5.22 -13.41 -16.53
N GLY A 688 -4.08 -14.02 -16.85
CA GLY A 688 -3.71 -15.34 -16.36
C GLY A 688 -2.98 -15.28 -15.03
N GLY A 689 -3.50 -14.54 -14.04
CA GLY A 689 -2.83 -14.54 -12.74
C GLY A 689 -3.38 -13.68 -11.62
N ALA A 690 -4.06 -12.56 -11.80
CA ALA A 690 -4.54 -11.82 -10.63
C ALA A 690 -5.80 -12.47 -10.04
N SER A 691 -5.64 -13.22 -8.95
CA SER A 691 -6.79 -13.76 -8.22
C SER A 691 -7.11 -12.84 -7.06
N GLY A 692 -8.27 -12.19 -7.10
CA GLY A 692 -8.74 -11.41 -5.97
C GLY A 692 -8.85 -12.29 -4.73
N THR A 693 -8.55 -11.73 -3.57
CA THR A 693 -8.66 -12.38 -2.27
C THR A 693 -9.55 -11.57 -1.35
N GLU A 694 -10.30 -12.27 -0.51
CA GLU A 694 -11.19 -11.66 0.46
C GLU A 694 -11.10 -12.41 1.78
N VAL A 695 -11.10 -11.66 2.88
CA VAL A 695 -11.28 -12.22 4.22
C VAL A 695 -12.78 -12.26 4.49
N THR A 696 -13.31 -13.46 4.57
CA THR A 696 -14.71 -13.75 4.87
C THR A 696 -14.85 -14.37 6.26
N GLU A 697 -16.07 -14.42 6.79
CA GLU A 697 -16.38 -15.07 8.09
C GLU A 697 -15.50 -14.61 9.27
N THR A 698 -15.20 -13.30 9.34
CA THR A 698 -14.45 -12.74 10.48
C THR A 698 -15.25 -12.88 11.76
N GLN A 699 -14.73 -13.65 12.72
CA GLN A 699 -15.37 -13.88 14.01
C GLN A 699 -14.39 -13.58 15.15
N MET A 700 -14.87 -12.88 16.17
CA MET A 700 -14.14 -12.75 17.43
C MET A 700 -14.65 -13.80 18.41
N SER A 701 -13.77 -14.71 18.79
CA SER A 701 -13.99 -15.68 19.86
C SER A 701 -13.30 -15.21 21.14
N ARG A 702 -13.84 -15.63 22.29
CA ARG A 702 -13.31 -15.40 23.64
C ARG A 702 -13.50 -16.65 24.46
N LEU A 703 -12.93 -16.71 25.65
CA LEU A 703 -12.99 -17.92 26.48
C LEU A 703 -14.44 -18.34 26.79
N SER A 704 -15.37 -17.39 26.95
CA SER A 704 -16.81 -17.68 27.15
C SER A 704 -17.50 -18.37 25.97
N ASP A 705 -16.95 -18.22 24.77
CA ASP A 705 -17.59 -18.64 23.51
C ASP A 705 -16.98 -19.96 22.98
N VAL A 706 -16.15 -20.62 23.78
CA VAL A 706 -15.45 -21.86 23.43
C VAL A 706 -16.43 -23.01 23.18
N ASN A 707 -16.34 -23.59 21.98
CA ASN A 707 -17.11 -24.75 21.56
C ASN A 707 -16.20 -25.81 20.91
N VAL A 708 -16.10 -26.99 21.55
CA VAL A 708 -15.24 -28.11 21.10
C VAL A 708 -16.02 -29.25 20.45
N LEU A 709 -17.29 -29.04 20.06
CA LEU A 709 -18.11 -30.08 19.43
C LEU A 709 -17.58 -30.52 18.05
N THR A 710 -16.85 -29.64 17.36
CA THR A 710 -16.15 -29.94 16.11
C THR A 710 -14.65 -29.91 16.32
N GLN A 711 -13.90 -30.61 15.46
CA GLN A 711 -12.44 -30.59 15.50
C GLN A 711 -11.89 -29.17 15.29
N GLU A 712 -12.45 -28.44 14.33
CA GLU A 712 -12.11 -27.03 14.06
C GLU A 712 -12.41 -26.14 15.27
N GLY A 713 -13.58 -26.30 15.90
CA GLY A 713 -13.93 -25.58 17.12
C GLY A 713 -12.98 -25.88 18.28
N ALA A 714 -12.55 -27.13 18.41
CA ALA A 714 -11.53 -27.53 19.39
C ALA A 714 -10.16 -26.90 19.13
N GLN A 715 -9.76 -26.73 17.87
CA GLN A 715 -8.52 -26.00 17.53
C GLN A 715 -8.61 -24.51 17.85
N VAL A 716 -9.76 -23.88 17.58
CA VAL A 716 -10.01 -22.48 17.97
C VAL A 716 -10.01 -22.34 19.49
N ALA A 717 -10.58 -23.31 20.21
CA ALA A 717 -10.56 -23.34 21.68
C ALA A 717 -9.15 -23.39 22.27
N ILE A 718 -8.22 -24.12 21.64
CA ILE A 718 -6.80 -24.13 22.05
C ILE A 718 -6.20 -22.74 21.89
N ALA A 719 -6.42 -22.09 20.74
CA ALA A 719 -5.90 -20.75 20.49
C ALA A 719 -6.50 -19.70 21.46
N VAL A 720 -7.79 -19.82 21.77
CA VAL A 720 -8.49 -18.98 22.77
C VAL A 720 -7.92 -19.20 24.17
N ALA A 721 -7.67 -20.45 24.56
CA ALA A 721 -7.05 -20.76 25.85
C ALA A 721 -5.60 -20.24 25.93
N ASP A 722 -4.83 -20.32 24.85
CA ASP A 722 -3.48 -19.73 24.78
C ASP A 722 -3.48 -18.21 24.90
N ALA A 723 -4.44 -17.55 24.23
CA ALA A 723 -4.65 -16.12 24.39
C ALA A 723 -5.04 -15.78 25.84
N ALA A 724 -5.91 -16.57 26.46
CA ALA A 724 -6.34 -16.35 27.84
C ALA A 724 -5.20 -16.53 28.83
N LEU A 725 -4.35 -17.55 28.66
CA LEU A 725 -3.14 -17.73 29.47
C LEU A 725 -2.21 -16.53 29.36
N LYS A 726 -1.98 -16.04 28.13
CA LYS A 726 -1.14 -14.85 27.90
C LYS A 726 -1.73 -13.59 28.54
N ASP A 727 -3.05 -13.41 28.49
CA ASP A 727 -3.73 -12.30 29.17
C ASP A 727 -3.55 -12.40 30.69
N LEU A 728 -3.75 -13.59 31.28
CA LEU A 728 -3.58 -13.82 32.72
C LEU A 728 -2.13 -13.69 33.18
N ASP A 729 -1.17 -14.21 32.41
CA ASP A 729 0.27 -14.08 32.68
C ASP A 729 0.70 -12.62 32.66
N LYS A 730 0.12 -11.79 31.77
CA LYS A 730 0.34 -10.35 31.78
C LYS A 730 -0.16 -9.71 33.07
N VAL A 731 -1.39 -10.02 33.50
CA VAL A 731 -1.92 -9.51 34.77
C VAL A 731 -1.05 -9.95 35.94
N ARG A 732 -0.58 -11.21 35.95
CA ARG A 732 0.32 -11.74 36.97
C ARG A 732 1.68 -11.05 36.99
N SER A 733 2.26 -10.78 35.82
CA SER A 733 3.50 -10.04 35.67
C SER A 733 3.37 -8.62 36.22
N ASP A 734 2.26 -7.93 35.90
CA ASP A 734 1.99 -6.58 36.40
C ASP A 734 1.85 -6.58 37.94
N LEU A 735 1.14 -7.56 38.52
CA LEU A 735 1.06 -7.75 39.98
C LEU A 735 2.42 -7.99 40.62
N GLY A 736 3.26 -8.85 40.02
CA GLY A 736 4.62 -9.11 40.49
C GLY A 736 5.50 -7.86 40.48
N SER A 737 5.35 -7.01 39.45
CA SER A 737 6.05 -5.72 39.38
C SER A 737 5.63 -4.77 40.52
N VAL A 738 4.32 -4.69 40.81
CA VAL A 738 3.77 -3.88 41.89
C VAL A 738 4.22 -4.41 43.25
N GLN A 739 4.24 -5.73 43.45
CA GLN A 739 4.75 -6.35 44.68
C GLN A 739 6.23 -6.00 44.93
N ASN A 740 7.06 -6.05 43.89
CA ASN A 740 8.47 -5.65 43.96
C ASN A 740 8.61 -4.16 44.29
N GLN A 741 7.80 -3.31 43.64
CA GLN A 741 7.77 -1.87 43.92
C GLN A 741 7.37 -1.58 45.38
N LEU A 742 6.31 -2.20 45.89
CA LEU A 742 5.87 -2.04 47.28
C LEU A 742 6.93 -2.54 48.27
N THR A 743 7.58 -3.68 48.00
CA THR A 743 8.64 -4.23 48.86
C THR A 743 9.86 -3.31 48.94
N SER A 744 10.28 -2.77 47.80
CA SER A 744 11.36 -1.77 47.74
C SER A 744 10.97 -0.49 48.48
N THR A 745 9.73 -0.03 48.27
CA THR A 745 9.18 1.17 48.90
C THR A 745 9.13 1.01 50.43
N ILE A 746 8.64 -0.13 50.94
CA ILE A 746 8.64 -0.47 52.37
C ILE A 746 10.06 -0.44 52.94
N SER A 747 11.02 -1.03 52.22
CA SER A 747 12.42 -1.07 52.67
C SER A 747 13.01 0.35 52.77
N ASN A 748 12.77 1.19 51.76
CA ASN A 748 13.21 2.59 51.74
C ASN A 748 12.57 3.41 52.88
N ILE A 749 11.25 3.32 53.03
CA ILE A 749 10.51 4.05 54.06
C ILE A 749 10.87 3.55 55.46
N SER A 750 11.15 2.26 55.62
CA SER A 750 11.58 1.71 56.91
C SER A 750 12.93 2.29 57.34
N VAL A 751 13.90 2.37 56.42
CA VAL A 751 15.19 3.04 56.69
C VAL A 751 14.97 4.51 56.99
N THR A 752 14.14 5.19 56.20
CA THR A 752 13.82 6.61 56.40
C THR A 752 13.15 6.85 57.76
N ARG A 753 12.21 5.98 58.17
CA ARG A 753 11.54 6.03 59.47
C ARG A 753 12.54 5.86 60.62
N VAL A 754 13.48 4.92 60.51
CA VAL A 754 14.53 4.71 61.52
C VAL A 754 15.43 5.94 61.61
N ASN A 755 15.85 6.50 60.48
CA ASN A 755 16.71 7.69 60.46
C ASN A 755 16.00 8.93 61.05
N ILE A 756 14.72 9.14 60.71
CA ILE A 756 13.91 10.24 61.26
C ILE A 756 13.68 10.03 62.75
N SER A 757 13.42 8.80 63.19
CA SER A 757 13.24 8.49 64.61
C SER A 757 14.55 8.69 65.40
N ALA A 758 15.70 8.35 64.81
CA ALA A 758 17.01 8.61 65.42
C ALA A 758 17.33 10.11 65.47
N ALA A 759 16.97 10.87 64.43
CA ALA A 759 17.09 12.32 64.43
C ALA A 759 16.19 12.97 65.50
N GLU A 760 14.95 12.50 65.65
CA GLU A 760 14.03 12.97 66.69
C GLU A 760 14.56 12.67 68.10
N SER A 761 15.01 11.43 68.33
CA SER A 761 15.68 11.00 69.57
C SER A 761 16.92 11.85 69.88
N SER A 762 17.78 12.16 68.91
CA SER A 762 18.97 13.01 69.13
C SER A 762 18.64 14.45 69.57
N ILE A 763 17.44 14.94 69.21
CA ILE A 763 16.98 16.27 69.60
C ILE A 763 16.31 16.22 70.97
N ARG A 764 15.51 15.18 71.22
CA ARG A 764 14.60 15.14 72.36
C ARG A 764 15.12 14.36 73.55
N ASP A 765 15.94 13.33 73.35
CA ASP A 765 16.41 12.46 74.43
C ASP A 765 17.51 13.13 75.25
N VAL A 766 17.56 12.79 76.54
CA VAL A 766 18.58 13.27 77.46
C VAL A 766 19.78 12.33 77.49
N ASP A 767 21.00 12.87 77.51
CA ASP A 767 22.17 12.09 77.90
C ASP A 767 22.08 11.83 79.41
N PHE A 768 21.70 10.61 79.76
CA PHE A 768 21.48 10.22 81.15
C PHE A 768 22.75 10.36 81.99
N ALA A 769 23.93 10.10 81.43
CA ALA A 769 25.20 10.18 82.17
C ALA A 769 25.56 11.64 82.46
N GLU A 770 25.44 12.52 81.47
CA GLU A 770 25.69 13.95 81.65
C GLU A 770 24.68 14.59 82.61
N GLU A 771 23.38 14.29 82.44
CA GLU A 771 22.33 14.90 83.27
C GLU A 771 22.36 14.35 84.70
N SER A 772 22.75 13.09 84.91
CA SER A 772 22.96 12.54 86.26
C SER A 772 24.13 13.22 86.99
N ALA A 773 25.20 13.58 86.25
CA ALA A 773 26.31 14.34 86.80
C ALA A 773 25.90 15.79 87.13
N ASN A 774 25.09 16.42 86.27
CA ASN A 774 24.51 17.74 86.51
C ASN A 774 23.58 17.75 87.72
N PHE A 775 22.67 16.78 87.82
CA PHE A 775 21.78 16.58 88.96
C PHE A 775 22.58 16.45 90.26
N SER A 776 23.58 15.56 90.28
CA SER A 776 24.46 15.37 91.44
C SER A 776 25.19 16.66 91.83
N ARG A 777 25.70 17.42 90.84
CA ARG A 777 26.35 18.73 91.09
C ARG A 777 25.37 19.74 91.68
N MET A 778 24.16 19.84 91.14
CA MET A 778 23.13 20.76 91.62
C MET A 778 22.66 20.37 93.03
N GLN A 779 22.54 19.08 93.33
CA GLN A 779 22.20 18.59 94.65
C GLN A 779 23.24 19.02 95.70
N ILE A 780 24.54 18.89 95.36
CA ILE A 780 25.64 19.36 96.21
C ILE A 780 25.61 20.89 96.36
N LEU A 781 25.35 21.64 95.28
CA LEU A 781 25.29 23.11 95.33
C LEU A 781 24.08 23.64 96.11
N THR A 782 22.92 22.98 96.05
CA THR A 782 21.75 23.33 96.85
C THR A 782 22.03 23.07 98.33
N GLN A 783 22.65 21.93 98.67
CA GLN A 783 23.12 21.67 100.04
C GLN A 783 24.17 22.71 100.50
N ALA A 784 25.16 23.06 99.67
CA ALA A 784 26.14 24.09 100.01
C ALA A 784 25.49 25.48 100.17
N SER A 785 24.45 25.80 99.40
CA SER A 785 23.73 27.08 99.48
C SER A 785 22.86 27.18 100.74
N THR A 786 22.29 26.07 101.21
CA THR A 786 21.57 26.03 102.50
C THR A 786 22.53 26.21 103.67
N PHE A 787 23.71 25.57 103.62
CA PHE A 787 24.77 25.82 104.59
C PHE A 787 25.28 27.27 104.55
N ALA A 788 25.52 27.84 103.37
CA ALA A 788 25.98 29.22 103.22
C ALA A 788 24.93 30.25 103.70
N MET A 789 23.64 30.00 103.47
CA MET A 789 22.55 30.84 103.99
C MET A 789 22.48 30.76 105.52
N ALA A 790 22.61 29.56 106.09
CA ALA A 790 22.67 29.37 107.54
C ALA A 790 23.88 30.11 108.15
N GLN A 791 25.05 30.02 107.51
CA GLN A 791 26.27 30.72 107.93
C GLN A 791 26.15 32.26 107.80
N ALA A 792 25.55 32.76 106.73
CA ALA A 792 25.32 34.19 106.53
C ALA A 792 24.33 34.78 107.55
N ASN A 793 23.32 34.00 107.95
CA ASN A 793 22.40 34.36 109.03
C ASN A 793 23.10 34.30 110.40
N ALA A 794 23.91 33.27 110.67
CA ALA A 794 24.67 33.13 111.90
C ALA A 794 25.69 34.27 112.09
N SER A 795 26.43 34.65 111.05
CA SER A 795 27.37 35.78 111.11
C SER A 795 26.68 37.12 111.38
N SER A 796 25.50 37.35 110.81
CA SER A 796 24.72 38.58 111.06
C SER A 796 24.11 38.59 112.47
N GLN A 797 23.68 37.43 112.99
CA GLN A 797 23.24 37.27 114.38
C GLN A 797 24.39 37.46 115.37
N ASN A 798 25.58 36.95 115.06
CA ASN A 798 26.79 37.16 115.89
C ASN A 798 27.16 38.65 115.96
N VAL A 799 27.05 39.38 114.85
CA VAL A 799 27.25 40.85 114.84
C VAL A 799 26.15 41.57 115.62
N LEU A 800 24.88 41.16 115.50
CA LEU A 800 23.77 41.70 116.30
C LEU A 800 23.99 41.48 117.80
N SER A 801 24.45 40.27 118.17
CA SER A 801 24.76 39.88 119.55
C SER A 801 25.92 40.69 120.15
N LEU A 802 26.89 41.12 119.32
CA LEU A 802 28.01 41.97 119.72
C LEU A 802 27.65 43.47 119.81
N LEU A 803 26.50 43.87 119.28
CA LEU A 803 25.97 45.25 119.34
C LEU A 803 24.84 45.41 120.38
N GLN A 804 24.30 44.30 120.88
CA GLN A 804 23.27 44.25 121.94
C GLN A 804 23.81 43.87 123.32
N GLY A 805 25.07 43.42 123.41
CA GLY A 805 25.85 43.33 124.64
C GLY A 805 26.84 44.48 124.70
#